data_AF-A0A3L6JGM8-F1
#
_entry.id   AF-A0A3L6JGM8-F1
#
_cell.length_a   1.000
_cell.length_b   1.000
_cell.length_c   1.000
_cell.angle_alpha   90.00
_cell.angle_beta   90.00
_cell.angle_gamma   90.00
#
_symmetry.space_group_name_H-M   'P 1'
#
loop_
_entity.id
_entity.type
_entity.pdbx_description
1 polymer ?
#
loop_
_entity_poly.entity_id
_entity_poly.type
_entity_poly.pdbx_seq_one_letter_code
_entity_poly.pdbx_strand_id
1 'polypeptide(L)'
;MRKGLGAILLVLVLALGLVPITVVAHIPSANPNLDSVYVDVMVLPNGRINVTYWMTFTAASGGLGGFDFQGIQETTLVDTTRAYAEWGGNRYDLIVGYISEGYALDWTPRTPEGQQVLVVFGYFSTNRVVEMTTSPTYGDLGVLNWAPVQWSIAVDYEQVQVIYPIEVNSSWIEPSHGVTPEGAQYAGYIEDENQGLWRDSAKYPFDNIDLLAYPYDIAASPRYFTVSMDFASLNAYDRFRVFQYTNWTFYAAFAESGALDYTVSPFVNAQADTQFQLELDVFNYGDLPLENVTILMTLPENLTLVSGSVLTTVGALTGGDVWRETYLFVPANVAAVLTINFLITSSSLNSTDWPSFSVDIYVQEYIPPLIPPSYWIFIIGGAFALGMVYYGYRKVTASYGAKWEVDETTYTYSTPEIAIQTFGEPGAVADLDPIESAFFVNTTRQKLVSMIMMSCVRKGAIRVLSTDPLKVSVTGLQFEELTYYEEKFIASITDDELDPGKIDAMLDELADKVQEKAWKADFEVTKEHHDEMVEGAWRELEEEPTLDGRTDYYFNQQYHDSGWAWYWLYMHPRHDTDIGRVFSSPGTAIAPPQIPDWFSDLSAATGNAVSSVGRVVGDVATTTGQIMTNVTNTIGSVLQSVGNIITEPLKPLIEGTSRCVSHDACHSACVSHDACHSACHSACHSACVCHSACHSACHSACVSGGFR
;
A
#
# COMPACT_ATOMS: atom_id res chain seq x y z
N MET A 1 29.11 -39.73 -28.66
CA MET A 1 27.74 -39.22 -28.88
C MET A 1 26.92 -39.02 -27.59
N ARG A 2 27.11 -39.79 -26.51
CA ARG A 2 26.31 -39.63 -25.26
C ARG A 2 26.62 -38.41 -24.37
N LYS A 3 27.79 -37.77 -24.50
CA LYS A 3 28.16 -36.60 -23.68
C LYS A 3 27.69 -35.25 -24.25
N GLY A 4 27.28 -35.20 -25.52
CA GLY A 4 26.75 -33.98 -26.15
C GLY A 4 25.26 -33.75 -25.89
N LEU A 5 24.49 -34.83 -25.71
CA LEU A 5 23.05 -34.74 -25.46
C LEU A 5 22.73 -34.15 -24.08
N GLY A 6 23.54 -34.45 -23.07
CA GLY A 6 23.34 -33.94 -21.70
C GLY A 6 23.61 -32.44 -21.58
N ALA A 7 24.59 -31.91 -22.32
CA ALA A 7 24.88 -30.48 -22.34
C ALA A 7 23.78 -29.69 -23.08
N ILE A 8 23.22 -30.24 -24.15
CA ILE A 8 22.11 -29.63 -24.89
C ILE A 8 20.82 -29.65 -24.05
N LEU A 9 20.57 -30.74 -23.31
CA LEU A 9 19.41 -30.82 -22.42
C LEU A 9 19.51 -29.83 -21.25
N LEU A 10 20.72 -29.64 -20.69
CA LEU A 10 20.96 -28.70 -19.60
C LEU A 10 20.77 -27.24 -20.06
N VAL A 11 21.25 -26.90 -21.26
CA VAL A 11 21.06 -25.56 -21.86
C VAL A 11 19.59 -25.31 -22.21
N LEU A 12 18.84 -26.33 -22.64
CA LEU A 12 17.39 -26.23 -22.86
C LEU A 12 16.62 -26.02 -21.56
N VAL A 13 17.00 -26.69 -20.47
CA VAL A 13 16.38 -26.51 -19.14
C VAL A 13 16.71 -25.14 -18.55
N LEU A 14 17.94 -24.64 -18.74
CA LEU A 14 18.34 -23.29 -18.34
C LEU A 14 17.70 -22.20 -19.21
N ALA A 15 17.44 -22.46 -20.50
CA ALA A 15 16.75 -21.53 -21.39
C ALA A 15 15.22 -21.50 -21.15
N LEU A 16 14.64 -22.61 -20.66
CA LEU A 16 13.22 -22.67 -20.27
C LEU A 16 12.95 -22.08 -18.87
N GLY A 17 13.97 -21.97 -18.02
CA GLY A 17 13.87 -21.36 -16.67
C GLY A 17 14.00 -19.84 -16.62
N LEU A 18 14.20 -19.18 -17.77
CA LEU A 18 14.37 -17.71 -17.89
C LEU A 18 13.19 -17.00 -18.57
N VAL A 19 12.05 -17.68 -18.74
CA VAL A 19 10.81 -17.00 -19.12
C VAL A 19 10.20 -16.47 -17.82
N PRO A 20 9.97 -15.14 -17.68
CA PRO A 20 9.20 -14.62 -16.57
C PRO A 20 7.79 -15.18 -16.68
N ILE A 21 7.48 -16.17 -15.83
CA ILE A 21 6.09 -16.58 -15.63
C ILE A 21 5.51 -15.54 -14.69
N THR A 22 4.94 -14.48 -15.26
CA THR A 22 3.94 -13.68 -14.55
C THR A 22 2.78 -14.62 -14.24
N VAL A 23 2.75 -15.20 -13.05
CA VAL A 23 1.56 -15.87 -12.55
C VAL A 23 0.59 -14.75 -12.18
N VAL A 24 -0.19 -14.31 -13.17
CA VAL A 24 -1.44 -13.61 -12.88
C VAL A 24 -2.30 -14.64 -12.15
N ALA A 25 -2.47 -14.46 -10.84
CA ALA A 25 -3.42 -15.25 -10.08
C ALA A 25 -4.81 -14.99 -10.67
N HIS A 26 -5.27 -15.88 -11.56
CA HIS A 26 -6.63 -15.85 -12.03
C HIS A 26 -7.50 -16.32 -10.87
N ILE A 27 -8.37 -15.43 -10.39
CA ILE A 27 -9.48 -15.80 -9.51
C ILE A 27 -10.22 -16.94 -10.21
N PRO A 28 -10.48 -18.08 -9.54
CA PRO A 28 -11.23 -19.17 -10.14
C PRO A 28 -12.58 -18.63 -10.63
N SER A 29 -12.75 -18.64 -11.95
CA SER A 29 -13.98 -18.26 -12.63
C SER A 29 -15.08 -19.27 -12.31
N ALA A 30 -15.97 -18.88 -11.40
CA ALA A 30 -17.36 -19.28 -11.48
C ALA A 30 -18.07 -18.21 -12.31
N ASN A 31 -18.96 -18.57 -13.23
CA ASN A 31 -19.82 -17.59 -13.89
C ASN A 31 -21.06 -17.39 -13.01
N PRO A 32 -21.13 -16.33 -12.18
CA PRO A 32 -22.34 -16.04 -11.40
C PRO A 32 -23.51 -15.72 -12.34
N ASN A 33 -24.73 -15.81 -11.82
CA ASN A 33 -25.88 -15.20 -12.51
C ASN A 33 -25.96 -13.73 -12.12
N LEU A 34 -26.13 -12.84 -13.09
CA LEU A 34 -26.33 -11.41 -12.85
C LEU A 34 -27.83 -11.12 -12.97
N ASP A 35 -28.49 -11.11 -11.81
CA ASP A 35 -29.95 -11.08 -11.69
C ASP A 35 -30.52 -9.69 -11.99
N SER A 36 -29.83 -8.62 -11.60
CA SER A 36 -30.22 -7.26 -11.97
C SER A 36 -29.08 -6.25 -11.86
N VAL A 37 -29.15 -5.21 -12.68
CA VAL A 37 -28.26 -4.04 -12.65
C VAL A 37 -29.11 -2.78 -12.70
N TYR A 38 -29.03 -1.94 -11.66
CA TYR A 38 -29.61 -0.60 -11.66
C TYR A 38 -28.49 0.43 -11.67
N VAL A 39 -28.56 1.39 -12.58
CA VAL A 39 -27.54 2.41 -12.75
C VAL A 39 -28.17 3.79 -12.63
N ASP A 40 -27.81 4.49 -11.56
CA ASP A 40 -28.16 5.90 -11.40
C ASP A 40 -27.02 6.77 -11.93
N VAL A 41 -27.31 7.63 -12.90
CA VAL A 41 -26.38 8.61 -13.48
C VAL A 41 -26.85 10.01 -13.12
N MET A 42 -26.29 10.57 -12.05
CA MET A 42 -26.60 11.93 -11.63
C MET A 42 -25.70 12.93 -12.36
N VAL A 43 -26.30 13.70 -13.27
CA VAL A 43 -25.62 14.76 -14.00
C VAL A 43 -25.52 16.01 -13.12
N LEU A 44 -24.30 16.49 -12.94
CA LEU A 44 -24.00 17.70 -12.18
C LEU A 44 -24.15 18.95 -13.06
N PRO A 45 -24.37 20.16 -12.48
CA PRO A 45 -24.50 21.40 -13.25
C PRO A 45 -23.27 21.73 -14.11
N ASN A 46 -22.07 21.29 -13.72
CA ASN A 46 -20.84 21.42 -14.51
C ASN A 46 -20.68 20.33 -15.59
N GLY A 47 -21.72 19.52 -15.84
CA GLY A 47 -21.75 18.49 -16.89
C GLY A 47 -20.93 17.22 -16.58
N ARG A 48 -20.37 17.10 -15.37
CA ARG A 48 -19.79 15.85 -14.86
C ARG A 48 -20.90 14.93 -14.36
N ILE A 49 -20.59 13.65 -14.16
CA ILE A 49 -21.55 12.67 -13.70
C ILE A 49 -21.10 12.00 -12.41
N ASN A 50 -22.08 11.68 -11.58
CA ASN A 50 -21.92 10.84 -10.42
C ASN A 50 -22.74 9.56 -10.65
N VAL A 51 -22.06 8.43 -10.78
CA VAL A 51 -22.67 7.16 -11.17
C VAL A 51 -22.74 6.22 -9.98
N THR A 52 -23.85 5.49 -9.84
CA THR A 52 -24.00 4.41 -8.86
C THR A 52 -24.60 3.17 -9.51
N TYR A 53 -23.88 2.06 -9.38
CA TYR A 53 -24.33 0.74 -9.79
C TYR A 53 -24.84 -0.02 -8.57
N TRP A 54 -26.02 -0.62 -8.72
CA TRP A 54 -26.60 -1.61 -7.81
C TRP A 54 -26.74 -2.92 -8.56
N MET A 55 -25.85 -3.86 -8.28
CA MET A 55 -25.70 -5.10 -9.03
C MET A 55 -26.05 -6.28 -8.14
N THR A 56 -27.08 -7.03 -8.50
CA THR A 56 -27.47 -8.23 -7.74
C THR A 56 -26.95 -9.47 -8.45
N PHE A 57 -26.10 -10.23 -7.77
CA PHE A 57 -25.55 -11.48 -8.28
C PHE A 57 -26.07 -12.66 -7.46
N THR A 58 -26.37 -13.77 -8.13
CA THR A 58 -26.47 -15.10 -7.51
C THR A 58 -25.15 -15.84 -7.71
N ALA A 59 -24.47 -16.19 -6.61
CA ALA A 59 -23.18 -16.87 -6.64
C ALA A 59 -23.28 -18.28 -7.25
N ALA A 60 -22.41 -18.57 -8.21
CA ALA A 60 -22.30 -19.89 -8.85
C ALA A 60 -21.30 -20.79 -8.10
N SER A 61 -20.99 -21.97 -8.66
CA SER A 61 -20.16 -23.00 -8.02
C SER A 61 -18.79 -22.47 -7.62
N GLY A 62 -18.47 -22.52 -6.32
CA GLY A 62 -17.22 -21.97 -5.77
C GLY A 62 -17.38 -20.63 -5.03
N GLY A 63 -18.59 -20.07 -4.99
CA GLY A 63 -18.87 -18.79 -4.35
C GLY A 63 -18.48 -17.58 -5.21
N LEU A 64 -18.77 -16.38 -4.73
CA LEU A 64 -18.44 -15.12 -5.37
C LEU A 64 -17.81 -14.18 -4.35
N GLY A 65 -16.73 -13.51 -4.70
CA GLY A 65 -16.27 -12.41 -3.86
C GLY A 65 -15.50 -11.32 -4.57
N GLY A 66 -15.46 -11.31 -5.89
CA GLY A 66 -14.88 -10.21 -6.61
C GLY A 66 -14.99 -10.39 -8.10
N PHE A 67 -14.87 -9.29 -8.82
CA PHE A 67 -14.84 -9.24 -10.27
C PHE A 67 -14.17 -7.96 -10.76
N ASP A 68 -13.68 -8.01 -11.99
CA ASP A 68 -13.15 -6.84 -12.68
C ASP A 68 -14.29 -6.07 -13.34
N PHE A 69 -14.45 -4.82 -12.94
CA PHE A 69 -15.45 -3.89 -13.43
C PHE A 69 -14.80 -2.94 -14.44
N GLN A 70 -14.87 -3.30 -15.72
CA GLN A 70 -14.17 -2.63 -16.82
C GLN A 70 -15.13 -2.01 -17.84
N GLY A 71 -14.61 -1.07 -18.63
CA GLY A 71 -15.34 -0.39 -19.70
C GLY A 71 -15.91 0.97 -19.29
N ILE A 72 -15.39 1.55 -18.21
CA ILE A 72 -15.68 2.94 -17.83
C ILE A 72 -14.99 3.85 -18.85
N GLN A 73 -15.75 4.78 -19.44
CA GLN A 73 -15.31 5.61 -20.58
C GLN A 73 -14.68 6.93 -20.12
N GLU A 74 -15.10 7.38 -18.94
CA GLU A 74 -14.71 8.60 -18.27
C GLU A 74 -13.50 8.38 -17.34
N THR A 75 -12.80 9.46 -17.01
CA THR A 75 -11.84 9.45 -15.90
C THR A 75 -12.61 9.58 -14.58
N THR A 76 -12.21 8.86 -13.54
CA THR A 76 -13.07 8.63 -12.38
C THR A 76 -12.35 8.64 -11.03
N LEU A 77 -13.08 9.04 -9.99
CA LEU A 77 -12.72 8.90 -8.59
C LEU A 77 -13.76 8.04 -7.87
N VAL A 78 -13.30 7.03 -7.16
CA VAL A 78 -14.18 6.10 -6.42
C VAL A 78 -14.85 6.83 -5.26
N ASP A 79 -16.15 6.56 -5.05
CA ASP A 79 -16.84 6.94 -3.83
C ASP A 79 -16.78 5.79 -2.81
N THR A 80 -15.90 5.92 -1.82
CA THR A 80 -15.72 4.91 -0.77
C THR A 80 -16.97 4.68 0.07
N THR A 81 -17.92 5.64 0.13
CA THR A 81 -19.18 5.47 0.86
C THR A 81 -20.19 4.58 0.13
N ARG A 82 -20.07 4.51 -1.21
CA ARG A 82 -20.87 3.69 -2.13
C ARG A 82 -20.04 2.56 -2.74
N ALA A 83 -19.15 1.96 -1.97
CA ALA A 83 -18.34 0.82 -2.38
C ALA A 83 -18.49 -0.31 -1.37
N TYR A 84 -19.57 -1.10 -1.47
CA TYR A 84 -19.86 -2.18 -0.52
C TYR A 84 -20.67 -3.32 -1.15
N ALA A 85 -20.56 -4.52 -0.58
CA ALA A 85 -21.40 -5.67 -0.86
C ALA A 85 -22.33 -5.96 0.33
N GLU A 86 -23.60 -6.20 0.07
CA GLU A 86 -24.59 -6.62 1.07
C GLU A 86 -24.98 -8.07 0.85
N TRP A 87 -24.77 -8.88 1.88
CA TRP A 87 -25.09 -10.30 1.88
C TRP A 87 -25.50 -10.76 3.28
N GLY A 88 -26.57 -11.56 3.37
CA GLY A 88 -27.04 -12.12 4.64
C GLY A 88 -27.53 -11.07 5.65
N GLY A 89 -27.89 -9.87 5.19
CA GLY A 89 -28.26 -8.74 6.05
C GLY A 89 -27.08 -7.98 6.65
N ASN A 90 -25.85 -8.34 6.28
CA ASN A 90 -24.62 -7.62 6.65
C ASN A 90 -24.07 -6.86 5.44
N ARG A 91 -23.39 -5.76 5.73
CA ARG A 91 -22.65 -4.96 4.77
C ARG A 91 -21.16 -5.22 4.91
N TYR A 92 -20.48 -5.38 3.79
CA TYR A 92 -19.05 -5.64 3.66
C TYR A 92 -18.45 -4.59 2.74
N ASP A 93 -17.45 -3.84 3.17
CA ASP A 93 -16.84 -2.82 2.31
C ASP A 93 -16.03 -3.48 1.19
N LEU A 94 -16.05 -2.87 0.00
CA LEU A 94 -15.28 -3.35 -1.15
C LEU A 94 -13.82 -2.91 -1.01
N ILE A 95 -12.91 -3.85 -1.24
CA ILE A 95 -11.52 -3.60 -1.55
C ILE A 95 -11.46 -3.26 -3.05
N VAL A 96 -11.17 -2.00 -3.36
CA VAL A 96 -11.17 -1.48 -4.73
C VAL A 96 -9.73 -1.35 -5.24
N GLY A 97 -9.35 -2.19 -6.20
CA GLY A 97 -8.10 -2.08 -6.96
C GLY A 97 -8.28 -1.28 -8.24
N TYR A 98 -7.26 -0.56 -8.67
CA TYR A 98 -7.26 0.15 -9.96
C TYR A 98 -6.72 -0.78 -11.05
N ILE A 99 -7.46 -0.92 -12.15
CA ILE A 99 -7.07 -1.68 -13.34
C ILE A 99 -7.24 -0.81 -14.59
N SER A 100 -6.70 -1.26 -15.73
CA SER A 100 -6.90 -0.54 -17.00
C SER A 100 -8.38 -0.44 -17.32
N GLU A 101 -8.86 0.79 -17.56
CA GLU A 101 -10.25 1.11 -17.94
C GLU A 101 -11.32 0.63 -16.93
N GLY A 102 -10.99 0.59 -15.63
CA GLY A 102 -11.94 0.16 -14.61
C GLY A 102 -11.36 -0.09 -13.22
N TYR A 103 -12.05 -0.95 -12.47
CA TYR A 103 -11.73 -1.30 -11.08
C TYR A 103 -11.83 -2.80 -10.82
N ALA A 104 -10.92 -3.33 -10.01
CA ALA A 104 -11.08 -4.66 -9.42
C ALA A 104 -11.88 -4.51 -8.12
N LEU A 105 -13.08 -5.08 -8.07
CA LEU A 105 -13.95 -5.02 -6.89
C LEU A 105 -13.87 -6.35 -6.15
N ASP A 106 -13.39 -6.34 -4.90
CA ASP A 106 -13.27 -7.55 -4.07
C ASP A 106 -13.94 -7.32 -2.70
N TRP A 107 -14.53 -8.36 -2.10
CA TRP A 107 -14.99 -8.34 -0.72
C TRP A 107 -14.75 -9.67 -0.01
N THR A 108 -14.60 -9.57 1.31
CA THR A 108 -14.54 -10.70 2.22
C THR A 108 -15.54 -10.52 3.37
N PRO A 109 -16.24 -11.58 3.79
CA PRO A 109 -16.17 -12.97 3.34
C PRO A 109 -16.79 -13.19 1.95
N ARG A 110 -16.32 -14.23 1.24
CA ARG A 110 -16.87 -14.63 -0.06
C ARG A 110 -18.31 -15.12 0.10
N THR A 111 -19.21 -14.67 -0.77
CA THR A 111 -20.60 -15.11 -0.84
C THR A 111 -20.66 -16.60 -1.21
N PRO A 112 -21.29 -17.46 -0.39
CA PRO A 112 -21.40 -18.89 -0.67
C PRO A 112 -22.24 -19.18 -1.91
N GLU A 113 -21.95 -20.32 -2.56
CA GLU A 113 -22.71 -20.82 -3.70
C GLU A 113 -24.23 -20.84 -3.43
N GLY A 114 -25.00 -20.37 -4.42
CA GLY A 114 -26.46 -20.32 -4.38
C GLY A 114 -27.05 -19.16 -3.58
N GLN A 115 -26.23 -18.30 -2.96
CA GLN A 115 -26.71 -17.10 -2.26
C GLN A 115 -26.63 -15.86 -3.14
N GLN A 116 -27.52 -14.91 -2.87
CA GLN A 116 -27.57 -13.61 -3.53
C GLN A 116 -26.75 -12.57 -2.77
N VAL A 117 -26.06 -11.71 -3.51
CA VAL A 117 -25.31 -10.56 -3.00
C VAL A 117 -25.65 -9.32 -3.82
N LEU A 118 -25.88 -8.21 -3.11
CA LEU A 118 -26.04 -6.89 -3.72
C LEU A 118 -24.70 -6.16 -3.65
N VAL A 119 -24.09 -5.86 -4.79
CA VAL A 119 -22.86 -5.09 -4.89
C VAL A 119 -23.20 -3.67 -5.30
N VAL A 120 -22.79 -2.71 -4.48
CA VAL A 120 -23.00 -1.28 -4.66
C VAL A 120 -21.66 -0.64 -4.96
N PHE A 121 -21.57 0.00 -6.12
CA PHE A 121 -20.36 0.66 -6.55
C PHE A 121 -20.66 2.03 -7.15
N GLY A 122 -20.09 3.08 -6.56
CA GLY A 122 -20.26 4.46 -7.00
C GLY A 122 -18.94 5.15 -7.29
N TYR A 123 -18.96 6.03 -8.30
CA TYR A 123 -17.82 6.86 -8.66
C TYR A 123 -18.27 8.23 -9.19
N PHE A 124 -17.35 9.18 -9.17
CA PHE A 124 -17.51 10.52 -9.74
C PHE A 124 -16.63 10.65 -10.98
N SER A 125 -17.16 11.23 -12.06
CA SER A 125 -16.34 11.56 -13.21
C SER A 125 -15.46 12.79 -12.92
N THR A 126 -14.17 12.65 -13.20
CA THR A 126 -13.22 13.76 -13.17
C THR A 126 -13.22 14.52 -14.48
N ASN A 127 -13.76 13.98 -15.57
CA ASN A 127 -14.00 14.72 -16.79
C ASN A 127 -15.49 15.03 -17.01
N ARG A 128 -15.75 16.04 -17.83
CA ARG A 128 -17.07 16.49 -18.24
C ARG A 128 -17.62 15.54 -19.31
N VAL A 129 -18.82 15.03 -19.09
CA VAL A 129 -19.48 14.05 -19.98
C VAL A 129 -20.58 14.71 -20.82
N VAL A 130 -21.18 15.81 -20.33
CA VAL A 130 -22.18 16.58 -21.07
C VAL A 130 -21.53 17.70 -21.87
N GLU A 131 -21.51 17.60 -23.19
CA GLU A 131 -20.89 18.61 -24.06
C GLU A 131 -21.89 19.62 -24.63
N MET A 132 -21.41 20.78 -25.08
CA MET A 132 -22.24 21.73 -25.82
C MET A 132 -22.29 21.33 -27.30
N THR A 133 -23.48 21.30 -27.88
CA THR A 133 -23.69 21.18 -29.33
C THR A 133 -24.69 22.22 -29.80
N THR A 134 -24.76 22.43 -31.12
CA THR A 134 -25.66 23.42 -31.72
C THR A 134 -26.58 22.76 -32.72
N SER A 135 -27.87 23.09 -32.65
CA SER A 135 -28.89 22.65 -33.58
C SER A 135 -29.51 23.86 -34.29
N PRO A 136 -29.60 23.86 -35.63
CA PRO A 136 -30.33 24.90 -36.35
C PRO A 136 -31.81 25.01 -35.95
N THR A 137 -32.38 23.92 -35.43
CA THR A 137 -33.79 23.82 -35.06
C THR A 137 -34.02 24.15 -33.58
N TYR A 138 -33.12 23.68 -32.70
CA TYR A 138 -33.34 23.71 -31.24
C TYR A 138 -32.38 24.64 -30.48
N GLY A 139 -31.45 25.29 -31.17
CA GLY A 139 -30.46 26.18 -30.55
C GLY A 139 -29.31 25.42 -29.88
N ASP A 140 -28.78 25.98 -28.80
CA ASP A 140 -27.67 25.41 -28.04
C ASP A 140 -28.17 24.30 -27.10
N LEU A 141 -27.61 23.10 -27.24
CA LEU A 141 -28.01 21.91 -26.49
C LEU A 141 -26.82 21.36 -25.69
N GLY A 142 -27.11 20.82 -24.51
CA GLY A 142 -26.23 19.90 -23.81
C GLY A 142 -26.46 18.49 -24.34
N VAL A 143 -25.40 17.80 -24.77
CA VAL A 143 -25.47 16.41 -25.25
C VAL A 143 -24.82 15.47 -24.24
N LEU A 144 -25.56 14.44 -23.83
CA LEU A 144 -25.04 13.31 -23.08
C LEU A 144 -24.99 12.09 -24.01
N ASN A 145 -23.79 11.64 -24.35
CA ASN A 145 -23.56 10.40 -25.08
C ASN A 145 -22.69 9.49 -24.21
N TRP A 146 -23.33 8.58 -23.49
CA TRP A 146 -22.70 7.77 -22.45
C TRP A 146 -23.24 6.34 -22.52
N ALA A 147 -22.50 5.38 -21.98
CA ALA A 147 -22.96 3.99 -21.88
C ALA A 147 -22.52 3.38 -20.54
N PRO A 148 -23.37 2.55 -19.90
CA PRO A 148 -22.93 1.71 -18.80
C PRO A 148 -21.92 0.67 -19.28
N VAL A 149 -21.24 0.02 -18.33
CA VAL A 149 -20.28 -1.04 -18.63
C VAL A 149 -20.91 -2.20 -19.42
N GLN A 150 -20.10 -2.83 -20.26
CA GLN A 150 -20.53 -3.99 -21.04
C GLN A 150 -20.27 -5.28 -20.26
N TRP A 151 -21.30 -6.08 -20.04
CA TRP A 151 -21.19 -7.34 -19.30
C TRP A 151 -20.74 -8.51 -20.19
N SER A 152 -19.79 -9.31 -19.70
CA SER A 152 -19.32 -10.54 -20.36
C SER A 152 -20.25 -11.75 -20.14
N ILE A 153 -21.25 -11.58 -19.28
CA ILE A 153 -22.31 -12.54 -18.94
C ILE A 153 -23.68 -11.91 -19.26
N ALA A 154 -24.71 -12.75 -19.36
CA ALA A 154 -26.08 -12.26 -19.54
C ALA A 154 -26.58 -11.56 -18.26
N VAL A 155 -27.46 -10.57 -18.45
CA VAL A 155 -28.09 -9.80 -17.36
C VAL A 155 -29.59 -10.02 -17.43
N ASP A 156 -30.22 -10.48 -16.36
CA ASP A 156 -31.66 -10.78 -16.37
C ASP A 156 -32.51 -9.50 -16.46
N TYR A 157 -32.07 -8.40 -15.86
CA TYR A 157 -32.73 -7.10 -15.93
C TYR A 157 -31.72 -5.95 -15.76
N GLU A 158 -31.73 -4.97 -16.67
CA GLU A 158 -30.92 -3.76 -16.53
C GLU A 158 -31.78 -2.51 -16.67
N GLN A 159 -31.58 -1.57 -15.74
CA GLN A 159 -32.20 -0.24 -15.76
C GLN A 159 -31.12 0.83 -15.65
N VAL A 160 -31.21 1.85 -16.52
CA VAL A 160 -30.37 3.05 -16.47
C VAL A 160 -31.26 4.27 -16.26
N GLN A 161 -30.99 5.01 -15.19
CA GLN A 161 -31.73 6.20 -14.79
C GLN A 161 -30.80 7.41 -14.81
N VAL A 162 -31.04 8.33 -15.75
CA VAL A 162 -30.27 9.58 -15.88
C VAL A 162 -31.01 10.71 -15.19
N ILE A 163 -30.39 11.33 -14.18
CA ILE A 163 -30.97 12.39 -13.36
C ILE A 163 -30.28 13.71 -13.73
N TYR A 164 -31.03 14.62 -14.35
CA TYR A 164 -30.52 15.92 -14.79
C TYR A 164 -30.65 16.99 -13.70
N PRO A 165 -29.76 18.01 -13.65
CA PRO A 165 -29.83 19.09 -12.67
C PRO A 165 -30.89 20.14 -13.07
N ILE A 166 -32.06 19.68 -13.54
CA ILE A 166 -33.16 20.48 -14.05
C ILE A 166 -34.34 20.31 -13.11
N GLU A 167 -34.63 21.34 -12.31
CA GLU A 167 -35.77 21.32 -11.40
C GLU A 167 -37.09 21.33 -12.18
N VAL A 168 -37.96 20.36 -11.88
CA VAL A 168 -39.28 20.22 -12.49
C VAL A 168 -40.32 20.89 -11.60
N ASN A 169 -41.12 21.78 -12.18
CA ASN A 169 -42.23 22.40 -11.46
C ASN A 169 -43.26 21.34 -11.04
N SER A 170 -43.78 21.42 -9.81
CA SER A 170 -44.76 20.46 -9.29
C SER A 170 -46.04 20.35 -10.13
N SER A 171 -46.39 21.37 -10.93
CA SER A 171 -47.52 21.33 -11.87
C SER A 171 -47.28 20.46 -13.12
N TRP A 172 -46.03 20.12 -13.42
CA TRP A 172 -45.65 19.22 -14.53
C TRP A 172 -45.36 17.79 -14.07
N ILE A 173 -45.64 17.47 -12.80
CA ILE A 173 -45.42 16.14 -12.25
C ILE A 173 -46.74 15.43 -12.05
N GLU A 174 -46.90 14.29 -12.71
CA GLU A 174 -48.04 13.42 -12.59
C GLU A 174 -48.03 12.64 -11.27
N PRO A 175 -49.19 12.15 -10.78
CA PRO A 175 -49.24 11.30 -9.58
C PRO A 175 -48.41 10.01 -9.69
N SER A 176 -48.14 9.54 -10.91
CA SER A 176 -47.25 8.41 -11.24
C SER A 176 -45.77 8.78 -11.17
N HIS A 177 -45.43 10.01 -10.78
CA HIS A 177 -44.10 10.62 -10.87
C HIS A 177 -43.63 10.94 -12.29
N GLY A 178 -44.47 10.68 -13.31
CA GLY A 178 -44.21 11.05 -14.69
C GLY A 178 -44.11 12.56 -14.91
N VAL A 179 -43.36 12.98 -15.92
CA VAL A 179 -43.23 14.38 -16.33
C VAL A 179 -44.10 14.65 -17.55
N THR A 180 -44.91 15.71 -17.50
CA THR A 180 -45.78 16.09 -18.62
C THR A 180 -44.97 16.58 -19.82
N PRO A 181 -45.54 16.60 -21.04
CA PRO A 181 -44.87 17.13 -22.23
C PRO A 181 -44.34 18.56 -22.06
N GLU A 182 -45.02 19.41 -21.29
CA GLU A 182 -44.55 20.77 -20.98
C GLU A 182 -43.27 20.76 -20.14
N GLY A 183 -43.18 19.86 -19.16
CA GLY A 183 -41.97 19.69 -18.34
C GLY A 183 -40.80 19.14 -19.16
N ALA A 184 -41.07 18.18 -20.05
CA ALA A 184 -40.06 17.66 -20.99
C ALA A 184 -39.57 18.74 -21.97
N GLN A 185 -40.49 19.58 -22.47
CA GLN A 185 -40.15 20.72 -23.33
C GLN A 185 -39.31 21.76 -22.58
N TYR A 186 -39.63 22.03 -21.31
CA TYR A 186 -38.83 22.93 -20.46
C TYR A 186 -37.40 22.41 -20.25
N ALA A 187 -37.24 21.10 -20.02
CA ALA A 187 -35.93 20.47 -19.94
C ALA A 187 -35.15 20.52 -21.27
N GLY A 188 -35.84 20.79 -22.38
CA GLY A 188 -35.28 20.72 -23.72
C GLY A 188 -34.94 19.29 -24.12
N TYR A 189 -35.66 18.30 -23.58
CA TYR A 189 -35.36 16.89 -23.79
C TYR A 189 -35.61 16.49 -25.24
N ILE A 190 -34.58 15.92 -25.87
CA ILE A 190 -34.65 15.33 -27.20
C ILE A 190 -33.96 13.97 -27.14
N GLU A 191 -34.64 12.94 -27.62
CA GLU A 191 -34.10 11.60 -27.77
C GLU A 191 -33.36 11.48 -29.11
N ASP A 192 -32.12 10.98 -29.09
CA ASP A 192 -31.35 10.72 -30.31
C ASP A 192 -31.75 9.39 -30.98
N GLU A 193 -31.72 9.34 -32.31
CA GLU A 193 -32.02 8.12 -33.06
C GLU A 193 -31.02 6.98 -32.83
N ASN A 194 -29.88 7.24 -32.20
CA ASN A 194 -28.87 6.23 -31.86
C ASN A 194 -29.01 5.70 -30.42
N GLN A 195 -29.88 6.30 -29.60
CA GLN A 195 -30.18 5.82 -28.25
C GLN A 195 -30.85 4.44 -28.32
N GLY A 196 -30.29 3.41 -27.68
CA GLY A 196 -30.80 2.05 -27.81
C GLY A 196 -29.89 0.99 -27.22
N LEU A 197 -30.37 -0.24 -27.24
CA LEU A 197 -29.56 -1.42 -27.03
C LEU A 197 -28.91 -1.81 -28.37
N TRP A 198 -27.60 -2.05 -28.37
CA TRP A 198 -26.84 -2.43 -29.54
C TRP A 198 -26.27 -3.83 -29.37
N ARG A 199 -26.54 -4.68 -30.36
CA ARG A 199 -25.90 -5.99 -30.51
C ARG A 199 -25.16 -6.00 -31.82
N ASP A 200 -23.84 -6.09 -31.74
CA ASP A 200 -22.93 -5.92 -32.88
C ASP A 200 -23.17 -4.59 -33.61
N SER A 201 -23.83 -4.63 -34.77
CA SER A 201 -24.20 -3.46 -35.58
C SER A 201 -25.71 -3.23 -35.66
N ALA A 202 -26.50 -4.05 -34.96
CA ALA A 202 -27.95 -3.97 -34.96
C ALA A 202 -28.46 -3.26 -33.71
N LYS A 203 -29.34 -2.28 -33.92
CA LYS A 203 -30.01 -1.52 -32.86
C LYS A 203 -31.35 -2.17 -32.51
N TYR A 204 -31.63 -2.26 -31.21
CA TYR A 204 -32.90 -2.73 -30.63
C TYR A 204 -33.51 -1.61 -29.77
N PRO A 205 -34.85 -1.47 -29.76
CA PRO A 205 -35.54 -0.57 -28.85
C PRO A 205 -35.51 -1.11 -27.42
N PHE A 206 -35.68 -0.22 -26.44
CA PHE A 206 -35.85 -0.59 -25.04
C PHE A 206 -37.27 -1.11 -24.79
N ASP A 207 -37.46 -1.79 -23.65
CA ASP A 207 -38.78 -2.24 -23.24
C ASP A 207 -39.64 -1.06 -22.79
N ASN A 208 -39.06 -0.16 -21.97
CA ASN A 208 -39.70 1.09 -21.58
C ASN A 208 -38.71 2.26 -21.57
N ILE A 209 -39.25 3.46 -21.79
CA ILE A 209 -38.57 4.75 -21.58
C ILE A 209 -39.54 5.70 -20.89
N ASP A 210 -39.19 6.12 -19.67
CA ASP A 210 -40.05 6.93 -18.82
C ASP A 210 -39.38 8.26 -18.47
N LEU A 211 -40.14 9.35 -18.65
CA LEU A 211 -39.76 10.68 -18.18
C LEU A 211 -40.34 10.88 -16.79
N LEU A 212 -39.47 11.01 -15.80
CA LEU A 212 -39.81 10.96 -14.38
C LEU A 212 -39.28 12.19 -13.64
N ALA A 213 -39.82 12.42 -12.44
CA ALA A 213 -39.33 13.42 -11.51
C ALA A 213 -38.76 12.75 -10.24
N TYR A 214 -37.45 12.85 -10.04
CA TYR A 214 -36.72 12.25 -8.91
C TYR A 214 -36.29 13.32 -7.89
N PRO A 215 -36.34 13.10 -6.56
CA PRO A 215 -36.77 11.89 -5.87
C PRO A 215 -38.26 11.59 -6.06
N TYR A 216 -38.63 10.32 -5.92
CA TYR A 216 -40.02 9.88 -6.02
C TYR A 216 -40.85 10.25 -4.78
N ASP A 217 -40.23 10.72 -3.71
CA ASP A 217 -40.96 11.27 -2.57
C ASP A 217 -41.70 12.56 -2.98
N ILE A 218 -43.03 12.56 -2.81
CA ILE A 218 -43.90 13.70 -3.12
C ILE A 218 -43.56 14.91 -2.24
N ALA A 219 -43.00 14.69 -1.05
CA ALA A 219 -42.56 15.74 -0.15
C ALA A 219 -41.18 16.32 -0.49
N ALA A 220 -40.40 15.67 -1.37
CA ALA A 220 -39.09 16.16 -1.77
C ALA A 220 -39.21 17.43 -2.60
N SER A 221 -38.37 18.42 -2.30
CA SER A 221 -38.21 19.65 -3.06
C SER A 221 -36.76 20.13 -2.93
N PRO A 222 -36.03 20.35 -4.03
CA PRO A 222 -36.47 20.22 -5.43
C PRO A 222 -36.62 18.77 -5.91
N ARG A 223 -37.40 18.57 -6.98
CA ARG A 223 -37.43 17.32 -7.78
C ARG A 223 -36.87 17.62 -9.17
N TYR A 224 -36.09 16.69 -9.68
CA TYR A 224 -35.25 16.81 -10.86
C TYR A 224 -35.79 15.99 -12.03
N PHE A 225 -35.57 16.48 -13.25
CA PHE A 225 -35.95 15.79 -14.48
C PHE A 225 -35.10 14.54 -14.65
N THR A 226 -35.75 13.40 -14.87
CA THR A 226 -35.11 12.10 -14.93
C THR A 226 -35.60 11.32 -16.13
N VAL A 227 -34.70 10.60 -16.79
CA VAL A 227 -35.02 9.68 -17.87
C VAL A 227 -34.63 8.29 -17.42
N SER A 228 -35.60 7.38 -17.31
CA SER A 228 -35.36 5.98 -16.99
C SER A 228 -35.57 5.12 -18.23
N MET A 229 -34.67 4.17 -18.46
CA MET A 229 -34.75 3.18 -19.54
C MET A 229 -34.49 1.81 -18.95
N ASP A 230 -35.29 0.82 -19.32
CA ASP A 230 -35.10 -0.56 -18.87
C ASP A 230 -35.25 -1.58 -19.99
N PHE A 231 -34.61 -2.73 -19.77
CA PHE A 231 -34.68 -3.87 -20.67
C PHE A 231 -34.64 -5.18 -19.89
N ALA A 232 -35.56 -6.08 -20.22
CA ALA A 232 -35.58 -7.43 -19.69
C ALA A 232 -34.67 -8.35 -20.52
N SER A 233 -33.69 -8.96 -19.86
CA SER A 233 -32.79 -9.98 -20.41
C SER A 233 -31.85 -9.48 -21.52
N LEU A 234 -30.68 -8.98 -21.11
CA LEU A 234 -29.58 -8.66 -22.01
C LEU A 234 -28.69 -9.89 -22.22
N ASN A 235 -28.27 -10.11 -23.46
CA ASN A 235 -27.25 -11.11 -23.73
C ASN A 235 -25.87 -10.61 -23.33
N ALA A 236 -24.95 -11.54 -23.10
CA ALA A 236 -23.54 -11.23 -22.94
C ALA A 236 -23.06 -10.37 -24.11
N TYR A 237 -22.33 -9.31 -23.81
CA TYR A 237 -21.81 -8.32 -24.74
C TYR A 237 -22.85 -7.46 -25.48
N ASP A 238 -24.11 -7.43 -25.04
CA ASP A 238 -25.02 -6.37 -25.49
C ASP A 238 -24.55 -5.01 -24.94
N ARG A 239 -24.76 -3.92 -25.69
CA ARG A 239 -24.29 -2.57 -25.35
C ARG A 239 -25.46 -1.63 -25.16
N PHE A 240 -25.66 -1.13 -23.94
CA PHE A 240 -26.61 -0.07 -23.69
C PHE A 240 -26.02 1.27 -24.13
N ARG A 241 -26.78 2.13 -24.82
CA ARG A 241 -26.33 3.47 -25.20
C ARG A 241 -27.36 4.52 -24.79
N VAL A 242 -26.92 5.44 -23.94
CA VAL A 242 -27.64 6.65 -23.54
C VAL A 242 -27.22 7.77 -24.46
N PHE A 243 -28.17 8.34 -25.20
CA PHE A 243 -27.89 9.44 -26.10
C PHE A 243 -29.06 10.45 -26.08
N GLN A 244 -28.86 11.50 -25.30
CA GLN A 244 -29.91 12.44 -24.90
C GLN A 244 -29.42 13.88 -25.06
N TYR A 245 -30.33 14.77 -25.41
CA TYR A 245 -30.07 16.21 -25.42
C TYR A 245 -30.96 16.93 -24.41
N THR A 246 -30.43 17.99 -23.81
CA THR A 246 -31.14 18.93 -22.93
C THR A 246 -30.76 20.37 -23.27
N ASN A 247 -31.45 21.36 -22.71
CA ASN A 247 -31.12 22.76 -22.97
C ASN A 247 -29.76 23.16 -22.35
N TRP A 248 -28.86 23.77 -23.14
CA TRP A 248 -27.52 24.17 -22.66
C TRP A 248 -27.56 25.21 -21.53
N THR A 249 -28.62 26.01 -21.42
CA THR A 249 -28.71 27.08 -20.41
C THR A 249 -28.59 26.58 -18.97
N PHE A 250 -28.91 25.32 -18.70
CA PHE A 250 -28.78 24.71 -17.37
C PHE A 250 -27.32 24.47 -16.95
N TYR A 251 -26.40 24.38 -17.92
CA TYR A 251 -24.98 24.14 -17.68
C TYR A 251 -24.12 25.39 -17.89
N ALA A 252 -24.57 26.32 -18.73
CA ALA A 252 -23.78 27.47 -19.18
C ALA A 252 -23.20 28.33 -18.05
N ALA A 253 -23.94 28.52 -16.96
CA ALA A 253 -23.49 29.33 -15.82
C ALA A 253 -22.44 28.64 -14.93
N PHE A 254 -22.26 27.33 -15.10
CA PHE A 254 -21.39 26.48 -14.27
C PHE A 254 -20.21 25.92 -15.06
N ALA A 255 -20.05 26.30 -16.33
CA ALA A 255 -18.93 25.88 -17.15
C ALA A 255 -17.75 26.85 -16.94
N GLU A 256 -16.70 26.39 -16.26
CA GLU A 256 -15.44 27.13 -16.19
C GLU A 256 -14.67 27.06 -17.51
N SER A 257 -13.93 28.13 -17.83
CA SER A 257 -13.04 28.13 -19.00
C SER A 257 -12.01 27.00 -18.86
N GLY A 258 -11.66 26.36 -19.98
CA GLY A 258 -10.61 25.34 -20.00
C GLY A 258 -9.31 25.94 -19.46
N ALA A 259 -8.52 25.12 -18.76
CA ALA A 259 -7.28 25.56 -18.15
C ALA A 259 -6.29 24.39 -18.09
N LEU A 260 -5.06 24.63 -18.54
CA LEU A 260 -4.01 23.60 -18.59
C LEU A 260 -3.20 23.59 -17.31
N ASP A 261 -2.92 22.38 -16.83
CA ASP A 261 -1.89 22.15 -15.83
C ASP A 261 -1.19 20.81 -16.08
N TYR A 262 -0.18 20.49 -15.28
CA TYR A 262 0.66 19.32 -15.46
C TYR A 262 1.08 18.69 -14.13
N THR A 263 1.49 17.44 -14.19
CA THR A 263 2.12 16.73 -13.08
C THR A 263 3.29 15.90 -13.61
N VAL A 264 4.46 16.10 -13.02
CA VAL A 264 5.72 15.45 -13.39
C VAL A 264 6.65 15.43 -12.19
N SER A 265 7.56 14.45 -12.11
CA SER A 265 8.63 14.51 -11.12
C SER A 265 9.54 15.72 -11.42
N PRO A 266 9.80 16.62 -10.45
CA PRO A 266 10.62 17.81 -10.66
C PRO A 266 12.11 17.46 -10.88
N PHE A 267 12.53 16.27 -10.44
CA PHE A 267 13.88 15.77 -10.68
C PHE A 267 13.92 14.26 -10.90
N VAL A 268 15.01 13.79 -11.52
CA VAL A 268 15.31 12.36 -11.66
C VAL A 268 16.80 12.12 -11.38
N ASN A 269 17.09 11.14 -10.53
CA ASN A 269 18.46 10.64 -10.36
C ASN A 269 18.73 9.56 -11.42
N ALA A 270 19.61 9.84 -12.37
CA ALA A 270 19.90 8.96 -13.49
C ALA A 270 21.35 8.47 -13.44
N GLN A 271 21.58 7.19 -13.74
CA GLN A 271 22.92 6.66 -13.94
C GLN A 271 23.35 6.90 -15.39
N ALA A 272 24.60 7.34 -15.57
CA ALA A 272 25.21 7.46 -16.88
C ALA A 272 25.06 6.17 -17.71
N ASP A 273 24.82 6.33 -19.02
CA ASP A 273 24.64 5.25 -20.00
C ASP A 273 23.49 4.26 -19.70
N THR A 274 22.62 4.58 -18.73
CA THR A 274 21.47 3.75 -18.33
C THR A 274 20.17 4.45 -18.68
N GLN A 275 19.20 3.69 -19.21
CA GLN A 275 17.90 4.23 -19.59
C GLN A 275 17.03 4.52 -18.35
N PHE A 276 16.37 5.66 -18.33
CA PHE A 276 15.36 6.00 -17.33
C PHE A 276 14.07 6.53 -17.99
N GLN A 277 12.98 6.47 -17.23
CA GLN A 277 11.64 6.87 -17.65
C GLN A 277 11.22 8.17 -16.95
N LEU A 278 10.58 9.06 -17.71
CA LEU A 278 9.91 10.25 -17.20
C LEU A 278 8.45 10.22 -17.63
N GLU A 279 7.53 10.28 -16.66
CA GLU A 279 6.10 10.35 -16.90
C GLU A 279 5.61 11.78 -16.69
N LEU A 280 4.92 12.32 -17.70
CA LEU A 280 4.32 13.64 -17.70
C LEU A 280 2.82 13.50 -17.91
N ASP A 281 2.05 13.91 -16.92
CA ASP A 281 0.61 14.04 -17.03
C ASP A 281 0.27 15.50 -17.37
N VAL A 282 -0.52 15.70 -18.42
CA VAL A 282 -1.06 17.00 -18.83
C VAL A 282 -2.56 16.93 -18.75
N PHE A 283 -3.19 17.85 -18.03
CA PHE A 283 -4.62 17.79 -17.81
C PHE A 283 -5.31 19.15 -17.95
N ASN A 284 -6.58 19.09 -18.36
CA ASN A 284 -7.46 20.24 -18.36
C ASN A 284 -8.22 20.26 -17.05
N TYR A 285 -7.95 21.19 -16.13
CA TYR A 285 -8.69 21.25 -14.87
C TYR A 285 -9.95 22.14 -14.95
N GLY A 286 -10.15 22.85 -16.07
CA GLY A 286 -11.38 23.58 -16.37
C GLY A 286 -12.49 22.68 -16.91
N ASP A 287 -13.63 23.25 -17.31
CA ASP A 287 -14.78 22.48 -17.84
C ASP A 287 -14.93 22.57 -19.37
N LEU A 288 -14.50 23.68 -19.99
CA LEU A 288 -14.55 23.82 -21.44
C LEU A 288 -13.35 23.11 -22.13
N PRO A 289 -13.56 22.53 -23.32
CA PRO A 289 -12.51 21.81 -24.03
C PRO A 289 -11.39 22.74 -24.50
N LEU A 290 -10.18 22.19 -24.48
CA LEU A 290 -8.97 22.82 -25.00
C LEU A 290 -8.60 22.19 -26.33
N GLU A 291 -8.42 23.02 -27.35
CA GLU A 291 -8.15 22.57 -28.71
C GLU A 291 -6.66 22.71 -29.04
N ASN A 292 -6.15 21.77 -29.84
CA ASN A 292 -4.77 21.73 -30.33
C ASN A 292 -3.73 21.84 -29.20
N VAL A 293 -3.89 21.03 -28.15
CA VAL A 293 -2.91 20.92 -27.07
C VAL A 293 -1.63 20.27 -27.60
N THR A 294 -0.48 20.90 -27.37
CA THR A 294 0.83 20.39 -27.77
C THR A 294 1.85 20.54 -26.65
N ILE A 295 2.71 19.53 -26.50
CA ILE A 295 3.82 19.51 -25.55
C ILE A 295 5.10 19.74 -26.34
N LEU A 296 5.83 20.81 -26.02
CA LEU A 296 7.14 21.13 -26.57
C LEU A 296 8.19 20.90 -25.50
N MET A 297 9.17 20.05 -25.80
CA MET A 297 10.32 19.79 -24.94
C MET A 297 11.57 20.45 -25.52
N THR A 298 12.52 20.86 -24.67
CA THR A 298 13.86 21.29 -25.07
C THR A 298 14.89 20.39 -24.42
N LEU A 299 15.63 19.64 -25.24
CA LEU A 299 16.63 18.68 -24.82
C LEU A 299 18.02 19.32 -24.65
N PRO A 300 18.75 19.06 -23.54
CA PRO A 300 20.14 19.45 -23.37
C PRO A 300 21.11 18.54 -24.16
N GLU A 301 22.29 19.04 -24.52
CA GLU A 301 23.26 18.35 -25.41
C GLU A 301 23.75 16.97 -24.91
N ASN A 302 23.75 16.73 -23.59
CA ASN A 302 24.25 15.49 -22.97
C ASN A 302 23.14 14.50 -22.60
N LEU A 303 21.92 14.68 -23.12
CA LEU A 303 20.79 13.79 -22.88
C LEU A 303 20.21 13.29 -24.21
N THR A 304 20.16 11.97 -24.39
CA THR A 304 19.62 11.36 -25.61
C THR A 304 18.19 10.88 -25.36
N LEU A 305 17.24 11.34 -26.18
CA LEU A 305 15.86 10.81 -26.20
C LEU A 305 15.82 9.51 -27.00
N VAL A 306 15.40 8.43 -26.35
CA VAL A 306 15.29 7.08 -26.92
C VAL A 306 13.88 6.77 -27.39
N SER A 307 12.87 7.19 -26.63
CA SER A 307 11.45 7.03 -26.96
C SER A 307 10.66 8.28 -26.57
N GLY A 308 9.74 8.69 -27.44
CA GLY A 308 8.99 9.94 -27.35
C GLY A 308 9.38 10.92 -28.46
N SER A 309 8.77 12.11 -28.46
CA SER A 309 9.05 13.18 -29.41
C SER A 309 9.32 14.50 -28.69
N VAL A 310 10.15 15.35 -29.28
CA VAL A 310 10.41 16.71 -28.77
C VAL A 310 9.17 17.60 -28.93
N LEU A 311 8.32 17.29 -29.90
CA LEU A 311 7.01 17.89 -30.08
C LEU A 311 5.96 16.78 -30.12
N THR A 312 5.06 16.78 -29.14
CA THR A 312 3.94 15.83 -29.05
C THR A 312 2.63 16.57 -29.24
N THR A 313 1.80 16.10 -30.17
CA THR A 313 0.45 16.63 -30.40
C THR A 313 -0.55 15.79 -29.61
N VAL A 314 -1.13 16.38 -28.57
CA VAL A 314 -2.15 15.74 -27.73
C VAL A 314 -3.52 15.80 -28.40
N GLY A 315 -3.85 16.92 -29.05
CA GLY A 315 -5.14 17.13 -29.71
C GLY A 315 -6.11 17.91 -28.83
N ALA A 316 -7.36 17.46 -28.72
CA ALA A 316 -8.36 18.09 -27.86
C ALA A 316 -8.32 17.46 -26.45
N LEU A 317 -8.36 18.28 -25.41
CA LEU A 317 -8.55 17.83 -24.01
C LEU A 317 -9.86 18.39 -23.49
N THR A 318 -10.83 17.52 -23.22
CA THR A 318 -12.09 17.96 -22.59
C THR A 318 -11.84 18.32 -21.12
N GLY A 319 -12.79 19.03 -20.53
CA GLY A 319 -12.68 19.47 -19.15
C GLY A 319 -12.52 18.30 -18.20
N GLY A 320 -11.40 18.23 -17.50
CA GLY A 320 -11.05 17.16 -16.55
C GLY A 320 -10.33 15.94 -17.13
N ASP A 321 -10.04 15.93 -18.44
CA ASP A 321 -9.23 14.88 -19.05
C ASP A 321 -7.75 15.01 -18.65
N VAL A 322 -7.10 13.85 -18.54
CA VAL A 322 -5.66 13.71 -18.29
C VAL A 322 -5.03 12.95 -19.45
N TRP A 323 -4.01 13.53 -20.07
CA TRP A 323 -3.14 12.88 -21.04
C TRP A 323 -1.81 12.52 -20.40
N ARG A 324 -1.45 11.22 -20.40
CA ARG A 324 -0.17 10.73 -19.91
C ARG A 324 0.80 10.51 -21.07
N GLU A 325 1.95 11.16 -20.99
CA GLU A 325 3.06 11.00 -21.93
C GLU A 325 4.28 10.40 -21.23
N THR A 326 4.88 9.37 -21.82
CA THR A 326 6.04 8.68 -21.27
C THR A 326 7.26 8.87 -22.16
N TYR A 327 8.32 9.45 -21.61
CA TYR A 327 9.60 9.65 -22.29
C TYR A 327 10.66 8.70 -21.76
N LEU A 328 11.55 8.23 -22.64
CA LEU A 328 12.71 7.43 -22.27
C LEU A 328 14.00 8.14 -22.67
N PHE A 329 14.92 8.29 -21.74
CA PHE A 329 16.19 8.99 -21.98
C PHE A 329 17.40 8.15 -21.57
N VAL A 330 18.55 8.46 -22.17
CA VAL A 330 19.87 7.96 -21.78
C VAL A 330 20.82 9.15 -21.63
N PRO A 331 21.36 9.41 -20.41
CA PRO A 331 22.33 10.48 -20.19
C PRO A 331 23.75 10.04 -20.57
N ALA A 332 24.54 10.97 -21.11
CA ALA A 332 25.95 10.73 -21.37
C ALA A 332 26.74 10.54 -20.07
N ASN A 333 27.85 9.81 -20.11
CA ASN A 333 28.73 9.59 -18.97
C ASN A 333 29.56 10.83 -18.59
N VAL A 334 28.86 11.86 -18.10
CA VAL A 334 29.40 13.10 -17.57
C VAL A 334 28.55 13.49 -16.37
N ALA A 335 29.16 13.57 -15.19
CA ALA A 335 28.48 14.08 -14.00
C ALA A 335 28.04 15.54 -14.23
N ALA A 336 26.74 15.74 -14.34
CA ALA A 336 26.13 17.04 -14.59
C ALA A 336 24.67 17.05 -14.14
N VAL A 337 24.15 18.25 -13.86
CA VAL A 337 22.71 18.48 -13.76
C VAL A 337 22.22 18.93 -15.14
N LEU A 338 21.38 18.12 -15.78
CA LEU A 338 20.82 18.40 -17.09
C LEU A 338 19.36 18.82 -16.93
N THR A 339 19.03 20.05 -17.33
CA THR A 339 17.65 20.56 -17.22
C THR A 339 16.90 20.38 -18.54
N ILE A 340 15.76 19.70 -18.49
CA ILE A 340 14.81 19.58 -19.60
C ILE A 340 13.74 20.65 -19.40
N ASN A 341 13.46 21.46 -20.42
CA ASN A 341 12.39 22.45 -20.35
C ASN A 341 11.18 21.99 -21.15
N PHE A 342 9.99 22.17 -20.59
CA PHE A 342 8.72 21.87 -21.22
C PHE A 342 7.88 23.13 -21.34
N LEU A 343 7.14 23.22 -22.44
CA LEU A 343 6.12 24.22 -22.69
C LEU A 343 4.89 23.51 -23.24
N ILE A 344 3.76 23.66 -22.56
CA ILE A 344 2.48 23.10 -23.01
C ILE A 344 1.64 24.24 -23.54
N THR A 345 1.15 24.13 -24.77
CA THR A 345 0.38 25.18 -25.43
C THR A 345 -0.98 24.66 -25.85
N SER A 346 -1.99 25.53 -25.86
CA SER A 346 -3.30 25.27 -26.46
C SER A 346 -3.73 26.46 -27.30
N SER A 347 -4.43 26.19 -28.40
CA SER A 347 -5.07 27.22 -29.23
C SER A 347 -6.27 27.89 -28.57
N SER A 348 -6.85 27.25 -27.54
CA SER A 348 -7.96 27.79 -26.75
C SER A 348 -7.51 28.74 -25.63
N LEU A 349 -6.21 28.83 -25.34
CA LEU A 349 -5.65 29.63 -24.24
C LEU A 349 -4.77 30.77 -24.76
N ASN A 350 -4.68 31.86 -23.97
CA ASN A 350 -3.68 32.88 -24.24
C ASN A 350 -2.28 32.37 -23.90
N SER A 351 -1.27 32.93 -24.55
CA SER A 351 0.13 32.52 -24.34
C SER A 351 0.65 32.76 -22.92
N THR A 352 -0.04 33.57 -22.11
CA THR A 352 0.27 33.78 -20.69
C THR A 352 -0.16 32.62 -19.80
N ASP A 353 -1.11 31.82 -20.28
CA ASP A 353 -1.77 30.75 -19.52
C ASP A 353 -1.20 29.37 -19.93
N TRP A 354 -0.13 29.36 -20.73
CA TRP A 354 0.59 28.16 -21.14
C TRP A 354 1.58 27.75 -20.03
N PRO A 355 1.43 26.56 -19.43
CA PRO A 355 2.37 26.11 -18.43
C PRO A 355 3.75 25.87 -19.04
N SER A 356 4.78 26.42 -18.38
CA SER A 356 6.19 26.17 -18.69
C SER A 356 6.91 25.72 -17.43
N PHE A 357 7.68 24.64 -17.53
CA PHE A 357 8.35 24.05 -16.38
C PHE A 357 9.64 23.35 -16.78
N SER A 358 10.41 22.96 -15.78
CA SER A 358 11.72 22.36 -15.95
C SER A 358 11.86 21.12 -15.07
N VAL A 359 12.54 20.11 -15.59
CA VAL A 359 12.89 18.87 -14.86
C VAL A 359 14.40 18.74 -14.81
N ASP A 360 14.95 18.60 -13.61
CA ASP A 360 16.40 18.47 -13.40
C ASP A 360 16.83 17.00 -13.32
N ILE A 361 17.74 16.60 -14.21
CA ILE A 361 18.30 15.25 -14.26
C ILE A 361 19.69 15.27 -13.62
N TYR A 362 19.81 14.61 -12.47
CA TYR A 362 21.07 14.44 -11.75
C TYR A 362 21.79 13.20 -12.29
N VAL A 363 22.80 13.41 -13.14
CA VAL A 363 23.56 12.31 -13.75
C VAL A 363 24.70 11.90 -12.85
N GLN A 364 24.71 10.65 -12.40
CA GLN A 364 25.81 10.03 -11.68
C GLN A 364 26.80 9.39 -12.66
N GLU A 365 28.09 9.66 -12.48
CA GLU A 365 29.16 9.10 -13.32
C GLU A 365 29.24 7.58 -13.16
N TYR A 366 29.24 6.88 -14.29
CA TYR A 366 29.41 5.43 -14.31
C TYR A 366 30.91 5.12 -14.38
N ILE A 367 31.47 4.66 -13.25
CA ILE A 367 32.83 4.13 -13.17
C ILE A 367 32.76 2.62 -13.39
N PRO A 368 33.17 2.09 -14.55
CA PRO A 368 33.14 0.64 -14.78
C PRO A 368 34.05 -0.06 -13.75
N PRO A 369 33.62 -1.18 -13.16
CA PRO A 369 34.44 -1.92 -12.22
C PRO A 369 35.74 -2.38 -12.89
N LEU A 370 36.87 -2.26 -12.17
CA LEU A 370 38.21 -2.67 -12.64
C LEU A 370 38.27 -4.12 -13.15
N ILE A 371 37.33 -4.97 -12.73
CA ILE A 371 37.18 -6.34 -13.16
C ILE A 371 35.72 -6.53 -13.61
N PRO A 372 35.47 -6.80 -14.91
CA PRO A 372 34.12 -7.06 -15.39
C PRO A 372 33.50 -8.26 -14.65
N PRO A 373 32.18 -8.26 -14.38
CA PRO A 373 31.47 -9.35 -13.69
C PRO A 373 31.78 -10.75 -14.24
N SER A 374 32.01 -10.87 -15.55
CA SER A 374 32.38 -12.13 -16.22
C SER A 374 33.73 -12.71 -15.80
N TYR A 375 34.63 -11.92 -15.22
CA TYR A 375 35.93 -12.38 -14.75
C TYR A 375 35.92 -12.88 -13.30
N TRP A 376 34.91 -12.52 -12.51
CA TRP A 376 34.74 -13.03 -11.15
C TRP A 376 34.53 -14.53 -11.11
N ILE A 377 33.88 -15.11 -12.13
CA ILE A 377 33.68 -16.56 -12.22
C ILE A 377 35.00 -17.32 -12.34
N PHE A 378 36.02 -16.73 -12.99
CA PHE A 378 37.34 -17.34 -13.12
C PHE A 378 38.16 -17.20 -11.83
N ILE A 379 38.01 -16.09 -11.10
CA ILE A 379 38.67 -15.86 -9.80
C ILE A 379 38.10 -16.81 -8.74
N ILE A 380 36.77 -16.85 -8.61
CA ILE A 380 36.06 -17.73 -7.67
C ILE A 380 36.31 -19.20 -8.05
N GLY A 381 36.21 -19.55 -9.34
CA GLY A 381 36.49 -20.90 -9.82
C GLY A 381 37.94 -21.34 -9.57
N GLY A 382 38.90 -20.42 -9.73
CA GLY A 382 40.32 -20.66 -9.42
C GLY A 382 40.56 -20.91 -7.92
N ALA A 383 39.95 -20.10 -7.05
CA ALA A 383 40.01 -20.27 -5.60
C ALA A 383 39.38 -21.60 -5.15
N PHE A 384 38.24 -21.98 -5.74
CA PHE A 384 37.56 -23.24 -5.45
C PHE A 384 38.39 -24.45 -5.90
N ALA A 385 39.01 -24.39 -7.08
CA ALA A 385 39.90 -25.44 -7.57
C ALA A 385 41.14 -25.60 -6.67
N LEU A 386 41.75 -24.49 -6.23
CA LEU A 386 42.86 -24.50 -5.26
C LEU A 386 42.42 -25.10 -3.91
N GLY A 387 41.23 -24.75 -3.43
CA GLY A 387 40.62 -25.31 -2.22
C GLY A 387 40.38 -26.81 -2.32
N MET A 388 39.89 -27.30 -3.45
CA MET A 388 39.71 -28.73 -3.71
C MET A 388 41.03 -29.49 -3.77
N VAL A 389 42.06 -28.93 -4.42
CA VAL A 389 43.40 -29.52 -4.47
C VAL A 389 44.00 -29.58 -3.06
N TYR A 390 43.84 -28.53 -2.26
CA TYR A 390 44.28 -28.49 -0.87
C TYR A 390 43.52 -29.49 0.02
N TYR A 391 42.20 -29.59 -0.14
CA TYR A 391 41.37 -30.56 0.59
C TYR A 391 41.72 -32.00 0.22
N GLY A 392 41.90 -32.29 -1.07
CA GLY A 392 42.35 -33.59 -1.56
C GLY A 392 43.74 -33.96 -1.02
N TYR A 393 44.67 -33.00 -1.02
CA TYR A 393 45.99 -33.17 -0.41
C TYR A 393 45.89 -33.51 1.08
N ARG A 394 45.11 -32.75 1.86
CA ARG A 394 44.89 -33.01 3.30
C ARG A 394 44.29 -34.39 3.56
N LYS A 395 43.31 -34.81 2.75
CA LYS A 395 42.60 -36.08 2.92
C LYS A 395 43.47 -37.30 2.57
N VAL A 396 44.42 -37.14 1.63
CA VAL A 396 45.37 -38.21 1.24
C VAL A 396 46.55 -38.30 2.22
N THR A 397 46.93 -37.21 2.89
CA THR A 397 48.02 -37.21 3.89
C THR A 397 47.58 -37.58 5.31
N ALA A 398 46.27 -37.61 5.59
CA ALA A 398 45.74 -38.04 6.89
C ALA A 398 45.63 -39.57 6.96
N SER A 399 46.73 -40.20 7.37
CA SER A 399 46.82 -41.65 7.60
C SER A 399 45.95 -42.13 8.79
N TYR A 400 45.05 -43.06 8.46
CA TYR A 400 44.65 -44.27 9.20
C TYR A 400 44.42 -44.21 10.72
N GLY A 401 43.14 -44.30 11.10
CA GLY A 401 42.69 -44.80 12.40
C GLY A 401 41.30 -45.40 12.26
N ALA A 402 41.20 -46.73 12.19
CA ALA A 402 39.93 -47.45 12.12
C ALA A 402 39.18 -47.35 13.46
N LYS A 403 37.86 -47.10 13.40
CA LYS A 403 36.91 -47.47 14.47
C LYS A 403 35.58 -47.90 13.86
N TRP A 404 35.15 -49.11 14.23
CA TRP A 404 33.78 -49.62 14.14
C TRP A 404 32.98 -49.09 15.35
N GLU A 405 31.66 -48.90 15.24
CA GLU A 405 30.54 -49.70 15.83
C GLU A 405 29.30 -48.77 15.85
N VAL A 406 28.02 -49.15 16.01
CA VAL A 406 27.21 -50.39 16.08
C VAL A 406 25.74 -49.96 15.82
N ASP A 407 24.95 -50.89 15.31
CA ASP A 407 23.50 -50.88 15.17
C ASP A 407 22.76 -50.59 16.50
N GLU A 408 21.80 -49.66 16.51
CA GLU A 408 20.79 -49.56 17.56
C GLU A 408 19.39 -49.41 16.96
N THR A 409 18.72 -50.54 16.83
CA THR A 409 17.26 -50.65 16.93
C THR A 409 16.82 -50.41 18.38
N THR A 410 16.08 -49.33 18.67
CA THR A 410 15.13 -49.30 19.81
C THR A 410 13.94 -48.38 19.48
N TYR A 411 12.73 -48.92 19.67
CA TYR A 411 11.44 -48.27 19.47
C TYR A 411 11.23 -47.09 20.41
N THR A 412 10.60 -46.01 19.93
CA THR A 412 9.91 -45.06 20.82
C THR A 412 8.60 -44.61 20.19
N TYR A 413 7.56 -44.70 21.00
CA TYR A 413 6.16 -44.39 20.73
C TYR A 413 5.98 -42.95 20.21
N SER A 414 5.35 -42.79 19.05
CA SER A 414 4.94 -41.47 18.53
C SER A 414 3.55 -41.11 19.06
N THR A 415 3.48 -40.06 19.87
CA THR A 415 2.24 -39.36 20.27
C THR A 415 1.46 -38.95 19.01
N PRO A 416 0.11 -39.01 18.97
CA PRO A 416 -0.64 -38.52 17.82
C PRO A 416 -0.38 -37.02 17.64
N GLU A 417 0.23 -36.66 16.52
CA GLU A 417 0.38 -35.28 16.09
C GLU A 417 -0.93 -34.85 15.43
N ILE A 418 -1.61 -33.88 16.03
CA ILE A 418 -2.67 -33.15 15.34
C ILE A 418 -1.94 -32.21 14.39
N ALA A 419 -1.83 -32.59 13.12
CA ALA A 419 -1.43 -31.67 12.08
C ALA A 419 -2.56 -30.65 11.89
N ILE A 420 -2.44 -29.51 12.59
CA ILE A 420 -3.18 -28.30 12.24
C ILE A 420 -2.49 -27.78 10.99
N GLN A 421 -3.21 -27.76 9.87
CA GLN A 421 -2.72 -27.13 8.65
C GLN A 421 -2.53 -25.64 8.92
N THR A 422 -1.27 -25.22 9.08
CA THR A 422 -0.88 -23.83 8.96
C THR A 422 -0.98 -23.46 7.47
N PHE A 423 -1.58 -22.31 7.18
CA PHE A 423 -1.77 -21.81 5.81
C PHE A 423 -0.47 -21.24 5.20
N GLY A 424 0.67 -21.35 5.90
CA GLY A 424 1.99 -20.92 5.43
C GLY A 424 2.69 -21.99 4.62
N GLU A 425 3.55 -21.57 3.69
CA GLU A 425 4.43 -22.47 2.95
C GLU A 425 5.58 -22.91 3.88
N PRO A 426 5.75 -24.21 4.18
CA PRO A 426 6.79 -24.66 5.11
C PRO A 426 8.18 -24.20 4.66
N GLY A 427 8.92 -23.54 5.55
CA GLY A 427 10.24 -22.99 5.24
C GLY A 427 10.27 -21.58 4.64
N ALA A 428 9.12 -20.94 4.38
CA ALA A 428 9.09 -19.57 3.88
C ALA A 428 9.38 -18.55 4.98
N VAL A 429 10.31 -17.62 4.75
CA VAL A 429 10.65 -16.52 5.68
C VAL A 429 9.89 -15.26 5.24
N ALA A 430 9.24 -14.55 6.17
CA ALA A 430 8.62 -13.27 5.88
C ALA A 430 9.69 -12.19 5.63
N ASP A 431 9.51 -11.40 4.57
CA ASP A 431 10.35 -10.24 4.28
C ASP A 431 9.90 -9.05 5.14
N LEU A 432 10.55 -8.86 6.30
CA LEU A 432 10.20 -7.86 7.31
C LEU A 432 11.40 -6.94 7.55
N ASP A 433 11.15 -5.63 7.60
CA ASP A 433 12.15 -4.68 8.06
C ASP A 433 12.43 -4.84 9.57
N PRO A 434 13.44 -4.18 10.16
CA PRO A 434 13.73 -4.36 11.58
C PRO A 434 12.55 -4.03 12.51
N ILE A 435 11.81 -2.94 12.27
CA ILE A 435 10.69 -2.54 13.13
C ILE A 435 9.53 -3.54 13.00
N GLU A 436 9.24 -3.96 11.77
CA GLU A 436 8.26 -5.00 11.46
C GLU A 436 8.65 -6.35 12.08
N SER A 437 9.93 -6.70 12.03
CA SER A 437 10.49 -7.91 12.63
C SER A 437 10.42 -7.86 14.16
N ALA A 438 10.70 -6.72 14.78
CA ALA A 438 10.51 -6.51 16.22
C ALA A 438 9.03 -6.66 16.62
N PHE A 439 8.10 -6.18 15.80
CA PHE A 439 6.67 -6.35 16.03
C PHE A 439 6.27 -7.82 15.91
N PHE A 440 6.76 -8.53 14.88
CA PHE A 440 6.50 -9.95 14.63
C PHE A 440 6.90 -10.85 15.81
N VAL A 441 8.07 -10.59 16.43
CA VAL A 441 8.53 -11.32 17.62
C VAL A 441 7.97 -10.81 18.94
N ASN A 442 6.93 -9.97 18.90
CA ASN A 442 6.21 -9.44 20.07
C ASN A 442 7.08 -8.61 21.02
N THR A 443 7.90 -7.71 20.46
CA THR A 443 8.63 -6.70 21.25
C THR A 443 7.66 -5.74 21.95
N THR A 444 8.03 -5.23 23.13
CA THR A 444 7.16 -4.32 23.90
C THR A 444 6.83 -3.03 23.13
N ARG A 445 5.59 -2.54 23.26
CA ARG A 445 5.13 -1.30 22.58
C ARG A 445 6.07 -0.11 22.84
N GLN A 446 6.53 0.05 24.08
CA GLN A 446 7.43 1.14 24.48
C GLN A 446 8.76 1.08 23.71
N LYS A 447 9.30 -0.12 23.55
CA LYS A 447 10.57 -0.37 22.86
C LYS A 447 10.42 -0.14 21.35
N LEU A 448 9.33 -0.62 20.75
CA LEU A 448 8.99 -0.34 19.34
C LEU A 448 8.90 1.15 19.05
N VAL A 449 8.10 1.89 19.82
CA VAL A 449 7.92 3.34 19.61
C VAL A 449 9.23 4.09 19.85
N SER A 450 10.05 3.65 20.80
CA SER A 450 11.37 4.23 21.06
C SER A 450 12.35 4.01 19.90
N MET A 451 12.27 2.86 19.22
CA MET A 451 13.08 2.59 18.02
C MET A 451 12.68 3.52 16.87
N ILE A 452 11.38 3.68 16.62
CA ILE A 452 10.86 4.59 15.58
C ILE A 452 11.28 6.03 15.89
N MET A 453 11.09 6.48 17.13
CA MET A 453 11.50 7.81 17.58
C MET A 453 13.01 8.04 17.38
N MET A 454 13.84 7.07 17.76
CA MET A 454 15.30 7.16 17.59
C MET A 454 15.68 7.32 16.11
N SER A 455 15.00 6.61 15.22
CA SER A 455 15.18 6.76 13.78
C SER A 455 14.84 8.15 13.28
N CYS A 456 13.68 8.69 13.67
CA CYS A 456 13.27 10.04 13.27
C CYS A 456 14.26 11.11 13.78
N VAL A 457 14.86 10.93 14.96
CA VAL A 457 15.93 11.81 15.47
C VAL A 457 17.19 11.67 14.60
N ARG A 458 17.64 10.45 14.30
CA ARG A 458 18.82 10.18 13.46
C ARG A 458 18.67 10.75 12.05
N LYS A 459 17.49 10.60 11.44
CA LYS A 459 17.16 11.14 10.11
C LYS A 459 16.94 12.66 10.10
N GLY A 460 17.02 13.30 11.26
CA GLY A 460 16.88 14.74 11.46
C GLY A 460 15.44 15.25 11.44
N ALA A 461 14.44 14.39 11.22
CA ALA A 461 13.03 14.76 11.06
C ALA A 461 12.41 15.33 12.35
N ILE A 462 12.92 14.91 13.51
CA ILE A 462 12.48 15.41 14.82
C ILE A 462 13.67 15.78 15.71
N ARG A 463 13.42 16.65 16.68
CA ARG A 463 14.37 16.99 17.75
C ARG A 463 13.72 16.83 19.11
N VAL A 464 14.41 16.16 20.03
CA VAL A 464 13.96 16.05 21.43
C VAL A 464 14.36 17.31 22.19
N LEU A 465 13.38 17.98 22.79
CA LEU A 465 13.58 19.21 23.58
C LEU A 465 13.76 18.90 25.07
N SER A 466 13.05 17.89 25.57
CA SER A 466 13.04 17.44 26.96
C SER A 466 12.51 16.01 27.02
N THR A 467 12.93 15.21 28.01
CA THR A 467 12.35 13.89 28.28
C THR A 467 11.51 13.83 29.56
N ASP A 468 11.49 14.89 30.38
CA ASP A 468 10.68 14.97 31.59
C ASP A 468 10.04 16.36 31.75
N PRO A 469 8.80 16.58 31.26
CA PRO A 469 8.02 15.68 30.39
C PRO A 469 8.62 15.58 28.98
N LEU A 470 8.24 14.53 28.23
CA LEU A 470 8.71 14.35 26.85
C LEU A 470 8.17 15.46 25.96
N LYS A 471 9.08 16.22 25.35
CA LYS A 471 8.77 17.24 24.36
C LYS A 471 9.60 17.02 23.12
N VAL A 472 8.94 16.97 21.96
CA VAL A 472 9.55 16.64 20.67
C VAL A 472 9.06 17.65 19.64
N SER A 473 9.97 18.21 18.86
CA SER A 473 9.64 19.20 17.84
C SER A 473 9.98 18.67 16.44
N VAL A 474 9.10 18.92 15.47
CA VAL A 474 9.32 18.56 14.06
C VAL A 474 10.23 19.61 13.43
N THR A 475 11.34 19.19 12.84
CA THR A 475 12.38 20.12 12.34
C THR A 475 12.09 20.65 10.94
N GLY A 476 11.26 19.95 10.16
CA GLY A 476 11.04 20.23 8.72
C GLY A 476 12.27 19.96 7.85
N LEU A 477 13.33 19.36 8.41
CA LEU A 477 14.55 18.98 7.71
C LEU A 477 14.63 17.45 7.71
N GLN A 478 14.66 16.85 6.52
CA GLN A 478 14.68 15.40 6.34
C GLN A 478 15.90 15.03 5.50
N PHE A 479 16.83 14.27 6.09
CA PHE A 479 18.07 13.85 5.41
C PHE A 479 17.95 12.50 4.69
N GLU A 480 16.96 11.69 5.06
CA GLU A 480 16.68 10.36 4.49
C GLU A 480 15.16 10.17 4.33
N GLU A 481 14.73 9.33 3.40
CA GLU A 481 13.32 8.96 3.23
C GLU A 481 12.75 8.32 4.50
N LEU A 482 11.52 8.69 4.86
CA LEU A 482 10.84 8.19 6.04
C LEU A 482 9.99 6.99 5.67
N THR A 483 9.94 5.99 6.54
CA THR A 483 9.04 4.86 6.38
C THR A 483 7.60 5.24 6.76
N TYR A 484 6.62 4.43 6.35
CA TYR A 484 5.21 4.71 6.63
C TYR A 484 4.89 4.87 8.13
N TYR A 485 5.59 4.12 9.01
CA TYR A 485 5.42 4.25 10.46
C TYR A 485 6.17 5.46 11.03
N GLU A 486 7.28 5.90 10.44
CA GLU A 486 7.99 7.13 10.83
C GLU A 486 7.20 8.39 10.46
N GLU A 487 6.56 8.42 9.29
CA GLU A 487 5.68 9.52 8.89
C GLU A 487 4.47 9.65 9.84
N LYS A 488 3.87 8.53 10.23
CA LYS A 488 2.78 8.51 11.20
C LYS A 488 3.23 8.89 12.60
N PHE A 489 4.44 8.50 12.99
CA PHE A 489 5.04 8.98 14.22
C PHE A 489 5.17 10.51 14.21
N ILE A 490 5.63 11.12 13.11
CA ILE A 490 5.71 12.58 12.99
C ILE A 490 4.32 13.21 13.06
N ALA A 491 3.32 12.65 12.37
CA ALA A 491 1.95 13.12 12.41
C ALA A 491 1.29 13.01 13.81
N SER A 492 1.84 12.16 14.69
CA SER A 492 1.42 12.04 16.09
C SER A 492 1.89 13.20 16.97
N ILE A 493 2.90 13.96 16.54
CA ILE A 493 3.42 15.11 17.30
C ILE A 493 2.49 16.30 17.10
N THR A 494 1.85 16.74 18.18
CA THR A 494 0.94 17.90 18.21
C THR A 494 1.34 18.79 19.38
N ASP A 495 1.56 20.09 19.14
CA ASP A 495 1.99 21.06 20.17
C ASP A 495 3.23 20.63 20.98
N ASP A 496 4.24 20.09 20.27
CA ASP A 496 5.48 19.51 20.82
C ASP A 496 5.29 18.29 21.76
N GLU A 497 4.10 17.68 21.80
CA GLU A 497 3.77 16.49 22.60
C GLU A 497 3.29 15.34 21.70
N LEU A 498 3.43 14.10 22.15
CA LEU A 498 2.94 12.91 21.42
C LEU A 498 1.48 12.64 21.75
N ASP A 499 0.64 12.54 20.72
CA ASP A 499 -0.76 12.12 20.84
C ASP A 499 -0.85 10.58 20.95
N PRO A 500 -1.27 10.02 22.10
CA PRO A 500 -1.34 8.58 22.29
C PRO A 500 -2.30 7.88 21.32
N GLY A 501 -3.40 8.52 20.93
CA GLY A 501 -4.39 7.93 20.02
C GLY A 501 -3.84 7.78 18.60
N LYS A 502 -3.01 8.72 18.16
CA LYS A 502 -2.31 8.63 16.86
C LYS A 502 -1.16 7.62 16.90
N ILE A 503 -0.50 7.44 18.05
CA ILE A 503 0.49 6.38 18.24
C ILE A 503 -0.18 5.00 18.17
N ASP A 504 -1.36 4.82 18.78
CA ASP A 504 -2.12 3.57 18.66
C ASP A 504 -2.50 3.30 17.20
N ALA A 505 -3.00 4.30 16.46
CA ALA A 505 -3.31 4.15 15.04
C ALA A 505 -2.09 3.79 14.18
N MET A 506 -0.91 4.33 14.49
CA MET A 506 0.35 3.96 13.85
C MET A 506 0.71 2.49 14.12
N LEU A 507 0.56 2.02 15.37
CA LEU A 507 0.83 0.64 15.73
C LEU A 507 -0.17 -0.35 15.11
N ASP A 508 -1.44 0.05 14.97
CA ASP A 508 -2.46 -0.74 14.28
C ASP A 508 -2.11 -0.93 12.80
N GLU A 509 -1.66 0.12 12.13
CA GLU A 509 -1.23 0.01 10.72
C GLU A 509 0.07 -0.77 10.55
N LEU A 510 1.00 -0.66 11.50
CA LEU A 510 2.18 -1.53 11.56
C LEU A 510 1.75 -3.00 11.67
N ALA A 511 0.75 -3.31 12.50
CA ALA A 511 0.23 -4.66 12.66
C ALA A 511 -0.37 -5.21 11.36
N ASP A 512 -1.20 -4.41 10.68
CA ASP A 512 -1.84 -4.80 9.42
C ASP A 512 -0.81 -5.10 8.33
N LYS A 513 0.25 -4.28 8.23
CA LYS A 513 1.34 -4.48 7.26
C LYS A 513 2.19 -5.70 7.56
N VAL A 514 2.51 -5.95 8.84
CA VAL A 514 3.23 -7.17 9.25
C VAL A 514 2.38 -8.41 8.97
N GLN A 515 1.08 -8.37 9.23
CA GLN A 515 0.17 -9.47 8.89
C GLN A 515 0.15 -9.74 7.38
N GLU A 516 0.05 -8.69 6.56
CA GLU A 516 0.07 -8.79 5.09
C GLU A 516 1.34 -9.50 4.59
N LYS A 517 2.51 -9.10 5.13
CA LYS A 517 3.82 -9.65 4.75
C LYS A 517 4.07 -11.05 5.29
N ALA A 518 3.61 -11.35 6.50
CA ALA A 518 3.86 -12.62 7.17
C ALA A 518 2.81 -13.70 6.86
N TRP A 519 1.69 -13.38 6.19
CA TRP A 519 0.56 -14.28 5.96
C TRP A 519 0.93 -15.65 5.37
N LYS A 520 1.89 -15.70 4.43
CA LYS A 520 2.34 -16.94 3.78
C LYS A 520 3.57 -17.58 4.43
N ALA A 521 4.18 -16.88 5.38
CA ALA A 521 5.45 -17.30 5.96
C ALA A 521 5.26 -18.36 7.03
N ASP A 522 6.29 -19.19 7.20
CA ASP A 522 6.42 -20.09 8.32
C ASP A 522 6.87 -19.29 9.55
N PHE A 523 6.06 -19.36 10.61
CA PHE A 523 6.26 -18.55 11.80
C PHE A 523 7.58 -18.87 12.52
N GLU A 524 7.88 -20.16 12.69
CA GLU A 524 9.10 -20.59 13.40
C GLU A 524 10.35 -20.25 12.60
N VAL A 525 10.30 -20.45 11.28
CA VAL A 525 11.45 -20.13 10.41
C VAL A 525 11.69 -18.62 10.31
N THR A 526 10.63 -17.82 10.28
CA THR A 526 10.74 -16.35 10.31
C THR A 526 11.34 -15.87 11.65
N LYS A 527 10.97 -16.52 12.76
CA LYS A 527 11.53 -16.22 14.08
C LYS A 527 12.99 -16.66 14.21
N GLU A 528 13.35 -17.84 13.69
CA GLU A 528 14.75 -18.28 13.63
C GLU A 528 15.60 -17.30 12.80
N HIS A 529 15.08 -16.84 11.66
CA HIS A 529 15.75 -15.83 10.86
C HIS A 529 15.94 -14.50 11.61
N HIS A 530 14.94 -14.04 12.36
CA HIS A 530 15.07 -12.88 13.24
C HIS A 530 16.20 -13.05 14.25
N ASP A 531 16.24 -14.19 14.96
CA ASP A 531 17.27 -14.47 15.96
C ASP A 531 18.67 -14.52 15.33
N GLU A 532 18.80 -15.09 14.12
CA GLU A 532 20.05 -15.10 13.36
C GLU A 532 20.54 -13.69 13.00
N MET A 533 19.63 -12.79 12.61
CA MET A 533 19.96 -11.40 12.29
C MET A 533 20.41 -10.60 13.52
N VAL A 534 19.72 -10.79 14.66
CA VAL A 534 20.10 -10.14 15.93
C VAL A 534 21.48 -10.62 16.39
N GLU A 535 21.72 -11.93 16.44
CA GLU A 535 23.01 -12.50 16.86
C GLU A 535 24.13 -12.15 15.86
N GLY A 536 23.81 -12.12 14.57
CA GLY A 536 24.72 -11.71 13.50
C GLY A 536 25.20 -10.27 13.65
N ALA A 537 24.28 -9.33 13.93
CA ALA A 537 24.61 -7.92 14.15
C ALA A 537 25.55 -7.74 15.36
N TRP A 538 25.34 -8.50 16.43
CA TRP A 538 26.21 -8.49 17.61
C TRP A 538 27.61 -9.05 17.30
N ARG A 539 27.67 -10.15 16.55
CA ARG A 539 28.95 -10.75 16.14
C ARG A 539 29.79 -9.77 15.32
N GLU A 540 29.21 -9.07 14.35
CA GLU A 540 29.95 -8.08 13.54
C GLU A 540 30.46 -6.90 14.38
N LEU A 541 29.64 -6.37 15.30
CA LEU A 541 30.07 -5.35 16.24
C LEU A 541 31.24 -5.84 17.14
N GLU A 542 31.23 -7.10 17.56
CA GLU A 542 32.31 -7.67 18.37
C GLU A 542 33.61 -7.91 17.57
N GLU A 543 33.48 -8.27 16.28
CA GLU A 543 34.59 -8.51 15.36
C GLU A 543 35.30 -7.21 14.95
N GLU A 544 34.65 -6.05 15.05
CA GLU A 544 35.25 -4.75 14.77
C GLU A 544 36.50 -4.50 15.64
N PRO A 545 37.69 -4.32 15.02
CA PRO A 545 38.96 -4.30 15.75
C PRO A 545 39.24 -2.96 16.44
N THR A 546 38.58 -1.88 16.02
CA THR A 546 38.82 -0.52 16.52
C THR A 546 37.61 0.03 17.24
N LEU A 547 37.86 0.86 18.25
CA LEU A 547 36.79 1.51 19.00
C LEU A 547 35.99 2.47 18.11
N ASP A 548 36.66 3.21 17.22
CA ASP A 548 36.01 4.08 16.24
C ASP A 548 35.14 3.28 15.27
N GLY A 549 35.62 2.12 14.79
CA GLY A 549 34.82 1.21 13.95
C GLY A 549 33.58 0.69 14.66
N ARG A 550 33.69 0.31 15.94
CA ARG A 550 32.53 -0.09 16.77
C ARG A 550 31.53 1.04 16.93
N THR A 551 32.00 2.25 17.17
CA THR A 551 31.14 3.44 17.32
C THR A 551 30.45 3.77 16.00
N ASP A 552 31.18 3.74 14.89
CA ASP A 552 30.62 3.98 13.57
C ASP A 552 29.58 2.91 13.19
N TYR A 553 29.87 1.64 13.44
CA TYR A 553 28.92 0.54 13.24
C TYR A 553 27.64 0.75 14.05
N TYR A 554 27.77 1.09 15.33
CA TYR A 554 26.62 1.29 16.22
C TYR A 554 25.74 2.48 15.82
N PHE A 555 26.32 3.63 15.45
CA PHE A 555 25.53 4.85 15.21
C PHE A 555 25.21 5.15 13.75
N ASN A 556 26.02 4.67 12.81
CA ASN A 556 25.98 5.15 11.42
C ASN A 556 25.80 4.03 10.39
N GLN A 557 26.35 2.84 10.59
CA GLN A 557 26.34 1.80 9.54
C GLN A 557 24.99 1.08 9.41
N GLN A 558 24.72 0.61 8.20
CA GLN A 558 23.61 -0.28 7.90
C GLN A 558 24.07 -1.73 8.06
N TYR A 559 23.17 -2.59 8.56
CA TYR A 559 23.41 -4.02 8.69
C TYR A 559 22.66 -4.75 7.57
N HIS A 560 23.43 -5.29 6.63
CA HIS A 560 22.91 -5.82 5.35
C HIS A 560 21.99 -4.80 4.64
N ASP A 561 21.12 -5.28 3.76
CA ASP A 561 20.08 -4.48 3.10
C ASP A 561 18.87 -4.21 4.04
N SER A 562 19.00 -4.53 5.34
CA SER A 562 17.93 -4.54 6.33
C SER A 562 17.96 -3.32 7.26
N GLY A 563 18.54 -2.19 6.84
CA GLY A 563 18.48 -0.92 7.57
C GLY A 563 19.57 -0.71 8.64
N TRP A 564 19.36 0.27 9.53
CA TRP A 564 20.36 0.70 10.51
C TRP A 564 20.72 -0.41 11.51
N ALA A 565 22.03 -0.70 11.67
CA ALA A 565 22.52 -1.80 12.50
C ALA A 565 22.05 -1.74 13.96
N TRP A 566 21.84 -0.53 14.48
CA TRP A 566 21.36 -0.30 15.84
C TRP A 566 20.02 -0.98 16.14
N TYR A 567 19.12 -1.10 15.16
CA TYR A 567 17.82 -1.75 15.40
C TYR A 567 17.99 -3.18 15.88
N TRP A 568 18.79 -3.97 15.17
CA TRP A 568 19.07 -5.37 15.49
C TRP A 568 19.82 -5.51 16.81
N LEU A 569 20.80 -4.63 17.07
CA LEU A 569 21.52 -4.59 18.34
C LEU A 569 20.59 -4.30 19.52
N TYR A 570 19.70 -3.32 19.36
CA TYR A 570 18.80 -2.86 20.40
C TYR A 570 17.70 -3.87 20.74
N MET A 571 17.23 -4.67 19.77
CA MET A 571 16.25 -5.73 20.01
C MET A 571 16.71 -6.75 21.06
N HIS A 572 17.99 -7.10 21.05
CA HIS A 572 18.55 -8.12 21.93
C HIS A 572 18.30 -7.79 23.43
N PRO A 573 17.80 -8.74 24.25
CA PRO A 573 17.45 -8.47 25.64
C PRO A 573 18.61 -7.99 26.52
N ARG A 574 19.85 -8.31 26.14
CA ARG A 574 21.06 -7.95 26.90
C ARG A 574 21.76 -6.71 26.36
N HIS A 575 21.12 -5.94 25.47
CA HIS A 575 21.71 -4.76 24.83
C HIS A 575 22.47 -3.85 25.80
N ASP A 576 21.81 -3.38 26.86
CA ASP A 576 22.40 -2.42 27.79
C ASP A 576 23.63 -2.99 28.51
N THR A 577 23.62 -4.29 28.81
CA THR A 577 24.76 -4.97 29.44
C THR A 577 25.90 -5.27 28.47
N ASP A 578 25.57 -5.65 27.24
CA ASP A 578 26.55 -6.07 26.24
C ASP A 578 27.25 -4.87 25.59
N ILE A 579 26.57 -3.73 25.41
CA ILE A 579 27.22 -2.49 24.95
C ILE A 579 28.32 -2.05 25.90
N GLY A 580 28.06 -2.07 27.21
CA GLY A 580 29.08 -1.77 28.21
C GLY A 580 30.31 -2.67 28.07
N ARG A 581 30.10 -3.98 27.87
CA ARG A 581 31.18 -4.98 27.70
C ARG A 581 31.97 -4.79 26.40
N VAL A 582 31.28 -4.60 25.28
CA VAL A 582 31.90 -4.48 23.95
C VAL A 582 32.77 -3.23 23.86
N PHE A 583 32.30 -2.10 24.37
CA PHE A 583 33.03 -0.84 24.29
C PHE A 583 34.06 -0.64 25.42
N SER A 584 33.95 -1.36 26.55
CA SER A 584 34.95 -1.34 27.63
C SER A 584 36.09 -2.35 27.45
N SER A 585 36.01 -3.23 26.45
CA SER A 585 37.07 -4.19 26.17
C SER A 585 38.38 -3.45 25.80
N PRO A 586 39.53 -3.81 26.39
CA PRO A 586 40.78 -3.09 26.18
C PRO A 586 41.32 -3.30 24.76
N GLY A 587 40.86 -2.47 23.83
CA GLY A 587 41.47 -2.26 22.52
C GLY A 587 42.63 -1.27 22.60
N THR A 588 43.48 -1.24 21.58
CA THR A 588 44.61 -0.30 21.41
C THR A 588 44.17 1.14 21.12
N ALA A 589 43.03 1.57 21.66
CA ALA A 589 42.45 2.88 21.42
C ALA A 589 43.27 3.98 22.10
N ILE A 590 43.64 5.00 21.33
CA ILE A 590 44.45 6.15 21.78
C ILE A 590 43.53 7.30 22.24
N ALA A 591 42.23 7.23 21.94
CA ALA A 591 41.23 8.24 22.23
C ALA A 591 39.86 7.62 22.57
N PRO A 592 39.01 8.32 23.34
CA PRO A 592 37.61 7.94 23.56
C PRO A 592 36.79 8.03 22.27
N PRO A 593 35.67 7.28 22.17
CA PRO A 593 34.85 7.22 20.97
C PRO A 593 34.21 8.58 20.67
N GLN A 594 34.09 8.91 19.38
CA GLN A 594 33.41 10.13 18.93
C GLN A 594 31.92 9.83 18.73
N ILE A 595 31.08 10.34 19.63
CA ILE A 595 29.62 10.23 19.52
C ILE A 595 29.11 11.25 18.50
N PRO A 596 28.25 10.87 17.54
CA PRO A 596 27.69 11.81 16.57
C PRO A 596 26.93 12.97 17.22
N ASP A 597 26.91 14.11 16.54
CA ASP A 597 26.29 15.34 17.06
C ASP A 597 24.80 15.15 17.34
N TRP A 598 24.07 14.42 16.48
CA TRP A 598 22.64 14.16 16.65
C TRP A 598 22.34 13.43 17.98
N PHE A 599 23.17 12.45 18.35
CA PHE A 599 23.00 11.69 19.58
C PHE A 599 23.50 12.49 20.79
N SER A 600 24.54 13.31 20.61
CA SER A 600 25.03 14.22 21.64
C SER A 600 23.98 15.25 22.04
N ASP A 601 23.26 15.80 21.05
CA ASP A 601 22.12 16.70 21.24
C ASP A 601 20.97 16.01 21.99
N LEU A 602 20.61 14.79 21.58
CA LEU A 602 19.61 13.97 22.26
C LEU A 602 20.02 13.70 23.71
N SER A 603 21.27 13.32 23.93
CA SER A 603 21.79 13.01 25.25
C SER A 603 21.77 14.24 26.18
N ALA A 604 22.10 15.42 25.65
CA ALA A 604 21.96 16.68 26.37
C ALA A 604 20.50 16.96 26.76
N ALA A 605 19.54 16.72 25.87
CA ALA A 605 18.10 16.86 26.16
C ALA A 605 17.61 15.87 27.24
N THR A 606 18.21 14.68 27.34
CA THR A 606 17.92 13.70 28.41
C THR A 606 18.62 14.00 29.75
N GLY A 607 19.44 15.05 29.83
CA GLY A 607 20.24 15.34 31.03
C GLY A 607 21.45 14.43 31.23
N ASN A 608 21.79 13.60 30.23
CA ASN A 608 22.92 12.66 30.25
C ASN A 608 24.10 13.14 29.38
N ALA A 609 24.20 14.45 29.14
CA ALA A 609 25.11 15.08 28.19
C ALA A 609 26.48 14.38 28.07
N VAL A 610 26.81 13.96 26.84
CA VAL A 610 28.11 13.37 26.53
C VAL A 610 29.08 14.49 26.16
N SER A 611 30.10 14.75 26.99
CA SER A 611 31.15 15.71 26.64
C SER A 611 32.20 15.05 25.74
N SER A 612 32.20 15.36 24.44
CA SER A 612 33.20 14.91 23.47
C SER A 612 34.52 15.70 23.52
N VAL A 613 34.58 16.79 24.30
CA VAL A 613 35.70 17.74 24.26
C VAL A 613 36.53 17.71 25.55
N GLY A 614 37.65 16.99 25.49
CA GLY A 614 38.73 17.12 26.45
C GLY A 614 39.76 16.03 26.25
N ARG A 615 41.01 16.40 25.92
CA ARG A 615 42.15 15.48 25.89
C ARG A 615 42.32 14.86 27.29
N VAL A 616 41.72 13.69 27.50
CA VAL A 616 41.80 13.00 28.79
C VAL A 616 43.22 12.47 28.95
N VAL A 617 43.98 13.07 29.87
CA VAL A 617 45.18 12.47 30.42
C VAL A 617 44.72 11.53 31.54
N GLY A 618 44.39 10.29 31.19
CA GLY A 618 43.78 9.32 32.10
C GLY A 618 43.47 7.98 31.44
N ASP A 619 42.86 7.08 32.20
CA ASP A 619 42.47 5.73 31.75
C ASP A 619 41.32 5.80 30.72
N VAL A 620 41.68 5.65 29.45
CA VAL A 620 40.77 5.70 28.29
C VAL A 620 39.63 4.69 28.42
N ALA A 621 39.87 3.53 29.06
CA ALA A 621 38.85 2.51 29.27
C ALA A 621 37.77 2.98 30.25
N THR A 622 38.18 3.64 31.35
CA THR A 622 37.26 4.24 32.33
C THR A 622 36.42 5.36 31.70
N THR A 623 37.03 6.24 30.90
CA THR A 623 36.28 7.31 30.19
C THR A 623 35.31 6.73 29.15
N THR A 624 35.73 5.71 28.40
CA THR A 624 34.85 5.03 27.42
C THR A 624 33.67 4.37 28.11
N GLY A 625 33.89 3.70 29.25
CA GLY A 625 32.80 3.13 30.05
C GLY A 625 31.80 4.18 30.55
N GLN A 626 32.26 5.36 30.95
CA GLN A 626 31.37 6.46 31.34
C GLN A 626 30.54 7.00 30.16
N ILE A 627 31.16 7.17 28.99
CA ILE A 627 30.45 7.60 27.77
C ILE A 627 29.36 6.60 27.41
N MET A 628 29.67 5.30 27.43
CA MET A 628 28.68 4.28 27.08
C MET A 628 27.59 4.12 28.12
N THR A 629 27.88 4.31 29.41
CA THR A 629 26.85 4.40 30.46
C THR A 629 25.90 5.57 30.19
N ASN A 630 26.41 6.73 29.76
CA ASN A 630 25.55 7.87 29.40
C ASN A 630 24.70 7.56 28.15
N VAL A 631 25.27 6.86 27.15
CA VAL A 631 24.51 6.37 25.98
C VAL A 631 23.36 5.47 26.40
N THR A 632 23.61 4.45 27.24
CA THR A 632 22.57 3.55 27.74
C THR A 632 21.54 4.28 28.60
N ASN A 633 21.97 5.25 29.43
CA ASN A 633 21.06 6.07 30.23
C ASN A 633 20.17 6.96 29.35
N THR A 634 20.71 7.58 28.30
CA THR A 634 19.93 8.35 27.32
C THR A 634 18.86 7.49 26.67
N ILE A 635 19.21 6.29 26.20
CA ILE A 635 18.25 5.34 25.60
C ILE A 635 17.19 4.92 26.64
N GLY A 636 17.60 4.63 27.88
CA GLY A 636 16.68 4.28 28.97
C GLY A 636 15.72 5.41 29.34
N SER A 637 16.20 6.66 29.37
CA SER A 637 15.36 7.84 29.59
C SER A 637 14.33 8.02 28.49
N VAL A 638 14.73 7.88 27.21
CA VAL A 638 13.79 7.93 26.07
C VAL A 638 12.73 6.83 26.21
N LEU A 639 13.13 5.59 26.49
CA LEU A 639 12.21 4.46 26.67
C LEU A 639 11.21 4.71 27.81
N GLN A 640 11.68 5.22 28.95
CA GLN A 640 10.83 5.53 30.10
C GLN A 640 9.82 6.64 29.77
N SER A 641 10.27 7.70 29.09
CA SER A 641 9.43 8.83 28.72
C SER A 641 8.35 8.45 27.70
N VAL A 642 8.72 7.67 26.68
CA VAL A 642 7.77 7.05 25.75
C VAL A 642 6.80 6.13 26.50
N GLY A 643 7.33 5.35 27.46
CA GLY A 643 6.54 4.49 28.33
C GLY A 643 5.46 5.23 29.11
N ASN A 644 5.79 6.36 29.73
CA ASN A 644 4.83 7.18 30.48
C ASN A 644 3.68 7.69 29.61
N ILE A 645 3.96 8.12 28.37
CA ILE A 645 2.93 8.63 27.44
C ILE A 645 2.00 7.52 26.97
N ILE A 646 2.55 6.35 26.63
CA ILE A 646 1.77 5.22 26.10
C ILE A 646 1.00 4.50 27.21
N THR A 647 1.45 4.58 28.48
CA THR A 647 0.80 3.90 29.60
C THR A 647 -0.25 4.73 30.35
N GLU A 648 -0.17 6.06 30.32
CA GLU A 648 -1.11 6.92 31.08
C GLU A 648 -2.59 6.92 30.60
N PRO A 649 -2.96 6.64 29.34
CA PRO A 649 -4.37 6.60 28.93
C PRO A 649 -5.10 5.25 29.09
N LEU A 650 -4.48 4.18 29.61
CA LEU A 650 -5.08 2.85 29.51
C LEU A 650 -6.10 2.54 30.63
N LYS A 651 -7.39 2.76 30.30
CA LYS A 651 -8.45 1.75 30.55
C LYS A 651 -7.94 0.37 30.11
N PRO A 652 -8.36 -0.75 30.74
CA PRO A 652 -7.81 -2.06 30.45
C PRO A 652 -8.28 -2.55 29.07
N LEU A 653 -7.59 -2.13 28.02
CA LEU A 653 -7.65 -2.74 26.71
C LEU A 653 -6.50 -3.73 26.61
N ILE A 654 -6.63 -4.86 27.31
CA ILE A 654 -5.91 -6.11 26.96
C ILE A 654 -6.64 -6.77 25.77
N GLU A 655 -7.07 -6.00 24.77
CA GLU A 655 -7.75 -6.53 23.58
C GLU A 655 -7.22 -5.93 22.25
N GLY A 656 -6.27 -4.99 22.29
CA GLY A 656 -5.81 -4.29 21.08
C GLY A 656 -4.59 -4.90 20.36
N THR A 657 -3.58 -5.38 21.09
CA THR A 657 -2.31 -5.87 20.47
C THR A 657 -2.22 -7.38 20.30
N SER A 658 -3.32 -8.10 20.42
CA SER A 658 -3.39 -9.53 20.12
C SER A 658 -4.15 -9.82 18.82
N ARG A 659 -3.99 -8.97 17.80
CA ARG A 659 -4.32 -9.35 16.42
C ARG A 659 -3.21 -10.23 15.86
N CYS A 660 -3.39 -11.51 16.12
CA CYS A 660 -2.88 -12.70 15.45
C CYS A 660 -1.74 -12.50 14.43
N VAL A 661 -0.49 -12.37 14.90
CA VAL A 661 0.69 -12.62 14.04
C VAL A 661 1.21 -14.06 14.21
N SER A 662 0.84 -14.75 15.30
CA SER A 662 1.19 -16.15 15.54
C SER A 662 -0.02 -17.02 15.86
N HIS A 663 -0.04 -18.24 15.33
CA HIS A 663 -0.97 -19.31 15.73
C HIS A 663 -0.92 -19.53 17.25
N ASP A 664 0.26 -19.37 17.85
CA ASP A 664 0.50 -19.51 19.28
C ASP A 664 -0.04 -18.36 20.11
N ALA A 665 -0.25 -17.14 19.61
CA ALA A 665 -0.87 -16.05 20.37
C ALA A 665 -2.37 -16.27 20.55
N CYS A 666 -3.06 -16.79 19.53
CA CYS A 666 -4.44 -17.26 19.65
C CYS A 666 -4.54 -18.49 20.55
N HIS A 667 -3.61 -19.44 20.42
CA HIS A 667 -3.56 -20.63 21.26
C HIS A 667 -3.23 -20.27 22.72
N SER A 668 -2.33 -19.32 22.98
CA SER A 668 -1.92 -18.86 24.32
C SER A 668 -2.95 -17.97 24.98
N ALA A 669 -3.70 -17.15 24.23
CA ALA A 669 -4.86 -16.44 24.76
C ALA A 669 -5.96 -17.43 25.22
N CYS A 670 -6.05 -18.61 24.60
CA CYS A 670 -6.93 -19.69 25.06
C CYS A 670 -6.30 -20.62 26.12
N VAL A 671 -4.97 -20.73 26.20
CA VAL A 671 -4.25 -21.67 27.09
C VAL A 671 -3.73 -21.03 28.39
N SER A 672 -3.56 -19.71 28.46
CA SER A 672 -3.01 -19.03 29.64
C SER A 672 -3.99 -18.79 30.81
N HIS A 673 -5.18 -19.41 30.80
CA HIS A 673 -6.07 -19.42 31.96
C HIS A 673 -5.97 -20.74 32.76
N ASP A 674 -4.86 -20.92 33.47
CA ASP A 674 -4.68 -21.99 34.48
C ASP A 674 -5.77 -21.93 35.57
N ALA A 675 -6.39 -20.77 35.79
CA ALA A 675 -7.51 -20.63 36.72
C ALA A 675 -8.83 -21.25 36.20
N CYS A 676 -9.07 -21.26 34.89
CA CYS A 676 -10.28 -21.88 34.30
C CYS A 676 -10.11 -23.39 34.12
N HIS A 677 -8.92 -23.85 33.72
CA HIS A 677 -8.67 -25.28 33.53
C HIS A 677 -8.70 -26.04 34.88
N SER A 678 -8.18 -25.43 35.95
CA SER A 678 -8.19 -25.99 37.31
C SER A 678 -9.58 -26.06 37.95
N ALA A 679 -10.45 -25.07 37.69
CA ALA A 679 -11.81 -25.04 38.24
C ALA A 679 -12.73 -26.08 37.56
N CYS A 680 -12.56 -26.32 36.26
CA CYS A 680 -13.30 -27.34 35.51
C CYS A 680 -12.89 -28.76 35.90
N HIS A 681 -11.59 -29.04 36.06
CA HIS A 681 -11.12 -30.34 36.56
C HIS A 681 -11.57 -30.61 38.01
N SER A 682 -11.57 -29.59 38.87
CA SER A 682 -12.01 -29.73 40.27
C SER A 682 -13.52 -29.96 40.42
N ALA A 683 -14.34 -29.40 39.52
CA ALA A 683 -15.79 -29.60 39.50
C ALA A 683 -16.19 -30.99 39.00
N CYS A 684 -15.46 -31.57 38.04
CA CYS A 684 -15.74 -32.92 37.53
C CYS A 684 -15.42 -34.03 38.54
N HIS A 685 -14.45 -33.82 39.44
CA HIS A 685 -14.09 -34.82 40.45
C HIS A 685 -14.97 -34.79 41.71
N SER A 686 -15.78 -33.75 41.92
CA SER A 686 -16.39 -33.49 43.24
C SER A 686 -17.92 -33.65 43.33
N ALA A 687 -18.69 -33.76 42.24
CA ALA A 687 -20.13 -34.04 42.36
C ALA A 687 -20.78 -34.60 41.08
N CYS A 688 -21.42 -35.75 41.21
CA CYS A 688 -22.52 -36.15 40.32
C CYS A 688 -23.59 -35.05 40.31
N VAL A 689 -24.19 -34.79 39.14
CA VAL A 689 -25.28 -33.83 38.83
C VAL A 689 -24.77 -32.55 38.14
N CYS A 690 -24.71 -32.60 36.80
CA CYS A 690 -24.34 -31.48 35.94
C CYS A 690 -25.60 -30.88 35.27
N HIS A 691 -25.90 -29.60 35.55
CA HIS A 691 -26.40 -28.66 34.52
C HIS A 691 -26.34 -27.20 35.00
N SER A 692 -26.37 -26.93 36.31
CA SER A 692 -26.49 -25.55 36.84
C SER A 692 -25.22 -24.97 37.49
N ALA A 693 -24.17 -25.76 37.74
CA ALA A 693 -22.94 -25.27 38.35
C ALA A 693 -21.99 -24.56 37.36
N CYS A 694 -21.99 -24.97 36.09
CA CYS A 694 -21.11 -24.38 35.07
C CYS A 694 -21.53 -22.96 34.66
N HIS A 695 -22.84 -22.69 34.57
CA HIS A 695 -23.34 -21.35 34.24
C HIS A 695 -23.00 -20.30 35.32
N SER A 696 -23.04 -20.70 36.60
CA SER A 696 -22.78 -19.79 37.72
C SER A 696 -21.29 -19.46 37.90
N ALA A 697 -20.39 -20.37 37.55
CA ALA A 697 -18.94 -20.14 37.62
C ALA A 697 -18.46 -19.14 36.55
N CYS A 698 -18.96 -19.25 35.31
CA CYS A 698 -18.65 -18.29 34.25
C CYS A 698 -19.22 -16.89 34.55
N HIS A 699 -20.45 -16.79 35.04
CA HIS A 699 -21.05 -15.50 35.39
C HIS A 699 -20.35 -14.81 36.58
N SER A 700 -19.80 -15.57 37.52
CA SER A 700 -19.10 -15.00 38.68
C SER A 700 -17.69 -14.52 38.32
N ALA A 701 -16.98 -15.22 37.43
CA ALA A 701 -15.63 -14.86 37.00
C ALA A 701 -15.59 -13.55 36.20
N CYS A 702 -16.60 -13.26 35.37
CA CYS A 702 -16.67 -12.01 34.61
C CYS A 702 -17.05 -10.78 35.46
N VAL A 703 -17.56 -10.95 36.69
CA VAL A 703 -18.04 -9.84 37.53
C VAL A 703 -17.12 -9.57 38.74
N SER A 704 -16.24 -10.50 39.13
CA SER A 704 -15.37 -10.33 40.32
C SER A 704 -13.87 -10.13 40.04
N GLY A 705 -13.45 -9.87 38.80
CA GLY A 705 -12.04 -9.62 38.43
C GLY A 705 -11.51 -8.22 38.77
N GLY A 706 -12.23 -7.43 39.59
CA GLY A 706 -11.69 -6.19 40.15
C GLY A 706 -10.84 -6.47 41.39
N PHE A 707 -9.66 -5.84 41.44
CA PHE A 707 -8.67 -5.85 42.54
C PHE A 707 -7.76 -7.07 42.63
N ARG A 708 -6.54 -6.96 42.10
CA ARG A 708 -5.36 -6.50 42.85
C ARG A 708 -4.18 -6.23 41.93
#